data_AF-A0A7Y2F980-F1
#
_entry.id   AF-A0A7Y2F980-F1
#
_cell.length_a   1.000
_cell.length_b   1.000
_cell.length_c   1.000
_cell.angle_alpha   90.00
_cell.angle_beta   90.00
_cell.angle_gamma   90.00
#
_symmetry.space_group_name_H-M   'P 1'
#
loop_
_entity.id
_entity.type
_entity.pdbx_description
1 polymer ?
#
loop_
_entity_poly.entity_id
_entity_poly.type
_entity_poly.pdbx_seq_one_letter_code
_entity_poly.pdbx_strand_id
1 'polypeptide(L)'
;MSSIVTRMMFGLITSLVMVSSVSRADERVDFNREIRPLFSNNCLTCHGPDENERVSDLRLDTEAGSRIDLGGYQAIVPGKPDQSELIERLTTDDEDLRMPPAGKGRQLTDDEIELVRRWIDQGGKYAKHWSYQKPIRPPLPAAEQSGWVRNPIDYFILARLQTAGLKPSAEADRLTLARRVSLDLTGLPPTWAEAQAFADDSSDQAYERYVDRLLAKESFGERWARVWLDLARYADSAGYADDPPRTIWAFRDYVIQSLNQNKPFDQFTVEQIAGDLLPNPTDEQLVATAFHRNTLTNNEGGTNDEEFRNVAVVDRVNTTMAVWMGTTMACAQCHTHKYDPITQEEYFKFFAFFNNSEDTDQRDERPTLSVYSDEQKAHKRQLQRQVEELKQTLNATTPALAEAQVRWIEQFDNKPTWTTIVPSQATAKSKLRELIVDDDGAIHAVGNRPLRDQYTLKFPTIEGKLAALRLDVPEQQDRNFVLSQIKATWSPENKASNDARFVRIELPGDNRFLHVAEIEVFSGNKNIARGAKVKQSSTGFGGQAQRAIDGNTDGDYNKNSVSHTNQQANPWIEVDLGSQQRIDRVKLWNRTDGGKAISDRIRGLRLSLPNEDRAAVWQQESSEFPEPSQVYRPDGEIELRFVEATADFHQAGFPASSVLAAKSDPNQG
;
A
#
# COMPACT_ATOMS: atom_id res chain seq x y z
N MET A 1 68.33 -23.70 -83.10
CA MET A 1 68.83 -22.85 -82.01
C MET A 1 68.41 -23.54 -80.72
N SER A 2 69.14 -24.56 -80.28
CA SER A 2 70.28 -24.49 -79.35
C SER A 2 69.86 -23.94 -77.98
N SER A 3 70.09 -24.59 -76.83
CA SER A 3 70.69 -25.88 -76.49
C SER A 3 70.64 -26.03 -74.95
N ILE A 4 71.01 -27.22 -74.45
CA ILE A 4 71.56 -27.54 -73.10
C ILE A 4 70.49 -27.70 -71.99
N VAL A 5 70.05 -28.92 -71.59
CA VAL A 5 70.74 -30.09 -70.98
C VAL A 5 71.29 -29.75 -69.59
N THR A 6 70.84 -30.37 -68.49
CA THR A 6 71.54 -31.46 -67.74
C THR A 6 70.67 -31.77 -66.50
N ARG A 7 69.96 -32.90 -66.34
CA ARG A 7 70.34 -34.28 -65.91
C ARG A 7 71.05 -34.43 -64.54
N MET A 8 70.47 -35.34 -63.74
CA MET A 8 71.02 -36.12 -62.61
C MET A 8 71.05 -35.48 -61.21
N MET A 9 70.18 -35.97 -60.32
CA MET A 9 70.60 -36.97 -59.32
C MET A 9 69.38 -37.69 -58.72
N PHE A 10 69.42 -39.02 -58.85
CA PHE A 10 68.60 -40.00 -58.15
C PHE A 10 69.29 -40.26 -56.79
N GLY A 11 68.55 -40.34 -55.69
CA GLY A 11 69.03 -41.02 -54.47
C GLY A 11 68.66 -40.38 -53.14
N LEU A 12 67.81 -41.11 -52.40
CA LEU A 12 67.67 -41.14 -50.94
C LEU A 12 67.36 -39.81 -50.21
N ILE A 13 66.18 -39.75 -49.59
CA ILE A 13 66.02 -39.87 -48.13
C ILE A 13 64.54 -40.04 -47.81
N THR A 14 64.23 -41.24 -47.34
CA THR A 14 63.10 -41.59 -46.49
C THR A 14 63.16 -40.73 -45.23
N SER A 15 62.25 -39.76 -45.06
CA SER A 15 61.76 -39.22 -43.78
C SER A 15 61.17 -37.82 -43.99
N LEU A 16 59.84 -37.75 -44.15
CA LEU A 16 58.96 -36.90 -43.35
C LEU A 16 57.53 -37.05 -43.91
N VAL A 17 56.87 -38.15 -43.54
CA VAL A 17 55.41 -38.06 -43.35
C VAL A 17 55.27 -37.32 -42.02
N MET A 18 55.35 -35.99 -42.06
CA MET A 18 54.74 -35.17 -41.02
C MET A 18 53.25 -35.41 -41.17
N VAL A 19 52.76 -36.43 -40.45
CA VAL A 19 51.41 -36.39 -39.91
C VAL A 19 51.34 -35.04 -39.23
N SER A 20 50.64 -34.10 -39.84
CA SER A 20 50.16 -32.91 -39.17
C SER A 20 49.17 -33.42 -38.12
N SER A 21 49.71 -33.91 -37.02
CA SER A 21 49.06 -33.91 -35.74
C SER A 21 48.74 -32.45 -35.53
N VAL A 22 47.51 -32.07 -35.88
CA VAL A 22 46.89 -30.89 -35.32
C VAL A 22 46.94 -31.19 -33.83
N SER A 23 47.99 -30.70 -33.16
CA SER A 23 47.98 -30.54 -31.72
C SER A 23 46.70 -29.76 -31.47
N ARG A 24 45.70 -30.45 -30.92
CA ARG A 24 44.58 -29.82 -30.26
C ARG A 24 45.19 -29.09 -29.09
N ALA A 25 45.73 -27.91 -29.37
CA ALA A 25 46.40 -27.06 -28.42
C ALA A 25 45.40 -26.84 -27.30
N ASP A 26 45.73 -27.39 -26.13
CA ASP A 26 45.44 -26.93 -24.78
C ASP A 26 44.37 -25.82 -24.68
N GLU A 27 43.16 -26.11 -25.16
CA GLU A 27 42.04 -25.19 -25.04
C GLU A 27 41.63 -25.22 -23.58
N ARG A 28 41.91 -24.11 -22.91
CA ARG A 28 41.49 -23.87 -21.55
C ARG A 28 39.98 -24.04 -21.47
N VAL A 29 39.54 -24.95 -20.61
CA VAL A 29 38.12 -25.25 -20.44
C VAL A 29 37.42 -24.04 -19.83
N ASP A 30 36.39 -23.53 -20.51
CA ASP A 30 35.57 -22.44 -19.98
C ASP A 30 34.47 -23.01 -19.09
N PHE A 31 34.54 -22.68 -17.80
CA PHE A 31 33.56 -23.19 -16.84
C PHE A 31 32.11 -22.83 -17.18
N ASN A 32 31.82 -21.60 -17.62
CA ASN A 32 30.44 -21.18 -17.89
C ASN A 32 29.88 -21.77 -19.18
N ARG A 33 30.73 -21.94 -20.20
CA ARG A 33 30.31 -22.47 -21.50
C ARG A 33 30.25 -24.00 -21.52
N GLU A 34 31.17 -24.67 -20.84
CA GLU A 34 31.41 -26.11 -21.02
C GLU A 34 31.05 -26.92 -19.76
N ILE A 35 31.40 -26.48 -18.55
CA ILE A 35 31.22 -27.29 -17.32
C ILE A 35 29.90 -27.01 -16.62
N ARG A 36 29.54 -25.75 -16.43
CA ARG A 36 28.33 -25.34 -15.71
C ARG A 36 27.06 -25.92 -16.35
N PRO A 37 26.87 -25.94 -17.68
CA PRO A 37 25.69 -26.58 -18.27
C PRO A 37 25.65 -28.08 -18.00
N LEU A 38 26.80 -28.77 -17.98
CA LEU A 38 26.88 -30.18 -17.63
C LEU A 38 26.45 -30.43 -16.18
N PHE A 39 26.97 -29.65 -15.25
CA PHE A 39 26.60 -29.78 -13.83
C PHE A 39 25.14 -29.41 -13.60
N SER A 40 24.67 -28.31 -14.19
CA SER A 40 23.28 -27.85 -14.03
C SER A 40 22.28 -28.91 -14.48
N ASN A 41 22.54 -29.57 -15.62
CA ASN A 41 21.62 -30.52 -16.20
C ASN A 41 21.68 -31.92 -15.57
N ASN A 42 22.81 -32.30 -14.97
CA ASN A 42 23.02 -33.69 -14.53
C ASN A 42 23.31 -33.85 -13.02
N CYS A 43 23.69 -32.78 -12.32
CA CYS A 43 24.24 -32.88 -10.96
C CYS A 43 23.53 -31.98 -9.94
N LEU A 44 23.18 -30.74 -10.30
CA LEU A 44 22.76 -29.73 -9.32
C LEU A 44 21.40 -29.99 -8.66
N THR A 45 20.57 -30.87 -9.22
CA THR A 45 19.32 -31.27 -8.58
C THR A 45 19.56 -31.91 -7.21
N CYS A 46 20.61 -32.73 -7.06
CA CYS A 46 20.92 -33.43 -5.80
C CYS A 46 22.16 -32.87 -5.09
N HIS A 47 23.01 -32.12 -5.81
CA HIS A 47 24.26 -31.56 -5.27
C HIS A 47 24.37 -30.05 -5.52
N GLY A 48 23.24 -29.34 -5.44
CA GLY A 48 23.15 -27.92 -5.72
C GLY A 48 22.58 -27.09 -4.57
N PRO A 49 22.10 -25.87 -4.87
CA PRO A 49 21.75 -24.86 -3.87
C PRO A 49 20.59 -25.22 -2.94
N ASP A 50 19.63 -26.02 -3.37
CA ASP A 50 18.50 -26.44 -2.53
C ASP A 50 18.98 -27.37 -1.40
N GLU A 51 18.65 -27.05 -0.15
CA GLU A 51 19.06 -27.82 1.03
C GLU A 51 18.20 -29.06 1.23
N ASN A 52 16.93 -29.02 0.82
CA ASN A 52 15.97 -30.10 1.04
C ASN A 52 16.20 -31.30 0.10
N GLU A 53 16.80 -31.05 -1.06
CA GLU A 53 17.11 -32.06 -2.08
C GLU A 53 18.59 -32.51 -2.00
N ARG A 54 19.39 -31.90 -1.11
CA ARG A 54 20.83 -32.07 -1.10
C ARG A 54 21.24 -33.41 -0.51
N VAL A 55 22.05 -34.14 -1.26
CA VAL A 55 22.65 -35.40 -0.80
C VAL A 55 24.09 -35.15 -0.33
N SER A 56 24.41 -35.69 0.85
CA SER A 56 25.74 -35.64 1.47
C SER A 56 26.31 -34.23 1.71
N ASP A 57 25.44 -33.23 1.85
CA ASP A 57 25.78 -31.80 1.98
C ASP A 57 26.69 -31.24 0.86
N LEU A 58 26.90 -32.00 -0.21
CA LEU A 58 27.80 -31.65 -1.31
C LEU A 58 27.18 -30.58 -2.22
N ARG A 59 27.98 -29.57 -2.55
CA ARG A 59 27.60 -28.40 -3.35
C ARG A 59 28.51 -28.25 -4.57
N LEU A 60 28.12 -28.84 -5.69
CA LEU A 60 28.84 -28.76 -6.98
C LEU A 60 28.56 -27.44 -7.75
N ASP A 61 27.65 -26.60 -7.27
CA ASP A 61 27.39 -25.26 -7.81
C ASP A 61 28.38 -24.20 -7.30
N THR A 62 29.13 -24.50 -6.23
CA THR A 62 30.11 -23.59 -5.63
C THR A 62 31.50 -24.21 -5.50
N GLU A 63 32.53 -23.37 -5.64
CA GLU A 63 33.92 -23.82 -5.53
C GLU A 63 34.24 -24.38 -4.14
N ALA A 64 33.87 -23.64 -3.08
CA ALA A 64 34.09 -24.07 -1.70
C ALA A 64 33.32 -25.37 -1.38
N GLY A 65 32.06 -25.44 -1.82
CA GLY A 65 31.19 -26.58 -1.63
C GLY A 65 31.69 -27.87 -2.27
N SER A 66 32.29 -27.77 -3.47
CA SER A 66 32.84 -28.93 -4.18
C SER A 66 34.15 -29.46 -3.57
N ARG A 67 34.73 -28.74 -2.61
CA ARG A 67 36.03 -29.02 -1.99
C ARG A 67 35.94 -29.26 -0.49
N ILE A 68 34.73 -29.41 0.06
CA ILE A 68 34.58 -29.81 1.46
C ILE A 68 35.17 -31.20 1.68
N ASP A 69 35.62 -31.45 2.91
CA ASP A 69 36.03 -32.79 3.32
C ASP A 69 34.79 -33.66 3.53
N LEU A 70 34.68 -34.75 2.77
CA LEU A 70 33.59 -35.73 2.80
C LEU A 70 33.96 -36.98 3.59
N GLY A 71 34.86 -36.86 4.56
CA GLY A 71 35.31 -37.97 5.41
C GLY A 71 36.63 -38.57 4.96
N GLY A 72 37.59 -37.73 4.54
CA GLY A 72 38.93 -38.10 4.09
C GLY A 72 39.18 -37.91 2.60
N TYR A 73 38.17 -37.49 1.83
CA TYR A 73 38.23 -37.25 0.39
C TYR A 73 37.42 -36.01 0.01
N GLN A 74 37.66 -35.47 -1.19
CA GLN A 74 36.97 -34.30 -1.73
C GLN A 74 36.32 -34.67 -3.07
N ALA A 75 35.16 -34.08 -3.38
CA ALA A 75 34.53 -34.27 -4.68
C ALA A 75 35.43 -33.78 -5.82
N ILE A 76 36.10 -32.63 -5.63
CA ILE A 76 37.05 -32.07 -6.59
C ILE A 76 38.35 -31.70 -5.87
N VAL A 77 39.46 -32.30 -6.31
CA VAL A 77 40.83 -31.96 -5.90
C VAL A 77 41.51 -31.19 -7.04
N PRO A 78 41.74 -29.87 -6.90
CA PRO A 78 42.33 -29.06 -7.96
C PRO A 78 43.65 -29.61 -8.48
N GLY A 79 43.76 -29.77 -9.80
CA GLY A 79 44.95 -30.26 -10.48
C GLY A 79 45.19 -31.77 -10.32
N LYS A 80 44.26 -32.51 -9.71
CA LYS A 80 44.39 -33.95 -9.46
C LYS A 80 43.09 -34.69 -9.77
N PRO A 81 42.74 -34.86 -11.06
CA PRO A 81 41.51 -35.55 -11.46
C PRO A 81 41.43 -36.97 -10.89
N ASP A 82 42.55 -37.70 -10.85
CA ASP A 82 42.60 -39.09 -10.34
C ASP A 82 42.44 -39.19 -8.81
N GLN A 83 42.50 -38.05 -8.08
CA GLN A 83 42.22 -37.99 -6.63
C GLN A 83 40.85 -37.35 -6.33
N SER A 84 40.08 -37.02 -7.37
CA SER A 84 38.77 -36.36 -7.24
C SER A 84 37.67 -37.40 -7.30
N GLU A 85 36.92 -37.55 -6.20
CA GLU A 85 35.83 -38.52 -6.08
C GLU A 85 34.79 -38.37 -7.21
N LEU A 86 34.56 -37.14 -7.69
CA LEU A 86 33.64 -36.89 -8.80
C LEU A 86 33.99 -37.75 -10.04
N ILE A 87 35.27 -37.90 -10.38
CA ILE A 87 35.68 -38.69 -11.56
C ILE A 87 35.47 -40.17 -11.31
N GLU A 88 35.77 -40.67 -10.11
CA GLU A 88 35.51 -42.06 -9.72
C GLU A 88 34.02 -42.39 -9.81
N ARG A 89 33.15 -41.52 -9.30
CA ARG A 89 31.69 -41.68 -9.35
C ARG A 89 31.11 -41.64 -10.77
N LEU A 90 31.75 -40.90 -11.67
CA LEU A 90 31.35 -40.82 -13.07
C LEU A 90 31.84 -42.03 -13.90
N THR A 91 32.86 -42.75 -13.44
CA THR A 91 33.53 -43.83 -14.21
C THR A 91 33.39 -45.23 -13.61
N THR A 92 32.86 -45.35 -12.39
CA THR A 92 32.65 -46.64 -11.73
C THR A 92 31.51 -47.46 -12.36
N ASP A 93 31.73 -48.77 -12.43
CA ASP A 93 30.72 -49.75 -12.86
C ASP A 93 29.79 -50.20 -11.70
N ASP A 94 30.11 -49.82 -10.46
CA ASP A 94 29.29 -50.13 -9.29
C ASP A 94 27.99 -49.31 -9.30
N GLU A 95 26.84 -49.99 -9.43
CA GLU A 95 25.54 -49.33 -9.54
C GLU A 95 25.14 -48.53 -8.29
N ASP A 96 25.64 -48.89 -7.11
CA ASP A 96 25.34 -48.20 -5.85
C ASP A 96 26.17 -46.94 -5.65
N LEU A 97 27.33 -46.85 -6.31
CA LEU A 97 28.25 -45.71 -6.21
C LEU A 97 28.20 -44.79 -7.41
N ARG A 98 27.80 -45.28 -8.58
CA ARG A 98 27.79 -44.53 -9.83
C ARG A 98 26.83 -43.34 -9.79
N MET A 99 27.28 -42.20 -10.32
CA MET A 99 26.49 -40.99 -10.48
C MET A 99 26.29 -40.63 -11.96
N PRO A 100 25.08 -40.21 -12.39
CA PRO A 100 23.84 -40.21 -11.63
C PRO A 100 23.33 -41.63 -11.29
N PRO A 101 22.58 -41.82 -10.19
CA PRO A 101 21.99 -43.11 -9.85
C PRO A 101 21.04 -43.61 -10.93
N ALA A 102 20.81 -44.93 -10.98
CA ALA A 102 19.91 -45.54 -11.95
C ALA A 102 18.53 -44.87 -11.93
N GLY A 103 18.06 -44.40 -13.10
CA GLY A 103 16.77 -43.74 -13.27
C GLY A 103 16.70 -42.26 -12.81
N LYS A 104 17.81 -41.65 -12.34
CA LYS A 104 17.85 -40.27 -11.84
C LYS A 104 18.56 -39.26 -12.76
N GLY A 105 19.02 -39.68 -13.92
CA GLY A 105 19.65 -38.81 -14.92
C GLY A 105 20.23 -39.61 -16.08
N ARG A 106 20.72 -38.92 -17.11
CA ARG A 106 21.53 -39.56 -18.15
C ARG A 106 22.96 -39.74 -17.66
N GLN A 107 23.62 -40.77 -18.17
CA GLN A 107 25.06 -40.87 -18.02
C GLN A 107 25.75 -39.80 -18.89
N LEU A 108 26.85 -39.27 -18.38
CA LEU A 108 27.74 -38.44 -19.17
C LEU A 108 28.45 -39.33 -20.19
N THR A 109 28.68 -38.79 -21.38
CA THR A 109 29.49 -39.45 -22.41
C THR A 109 30.97 -39.39 -22.05
N ASP A 110 31.79 -40.27 -22.63
CA ASP A 110 33.23 -40.27 -22.39
C ASP A 110 33.88 -38.91 -22.68
N ASP A 111 33.42 -38.20 -23.72
CA ASP A 111 33.90 -36.86 -24.06
C ASP A 111 33.54 -35.81 -22.98
N GLU A 112 32.37 -35.94 -22.35
CA GLU A 112 31.94 -35.04 -21.26
C GLU A 112 32.68 -35.35 -19.95
N ILE A 113 32.93 -36.63 -19.66
CA ILE A 113 33.75 -37.05 -18.52
C ILE A 113 35.17 -36.52 -18.70
N GLU A 114 35.77 -36.69 -19.87
CA GLU A 114 37.12 -36.18 -20.18
C GLU A 114 37.15 -34.63 -20.14
N LEU A 115 36.09 -33.95 -20.53
CA LEU A 115 35.96 -32.49 -20.36
C LEU A 115 36.00 -32.08 -18.89
N VAL A 116 35.27 -32.76 -18.01
CA VAL A 116 35.32 -32.53 -16.55
C VAL A 116 36.71 -32.84 -16.01
N ARG A 117 37.31 -33.95 -16.46
CA ARG A 117 38.67 -34.38 -16.07
C ARG A 117 39.71 -33.32 -16.40
N ARG A 118 39.71 -32.82 -17.64
CA ARG A 118 40.60 -31.73 -18.09
C ARG A 118 40.38 -30.44 -17.31
N TRP A 119 39.13 -30.09 -17.01
CA TRP A 119 38.85 -28.90 -16.20
C TRP A 119 39.42 -29.02 -14.78
N ILE A 120 39.30 -30.18 -14.14
CA ILE A 120 39.90 -30.44 -12.82
C ILE A 120 41.43 -30.38 -12.91
N ASP A 121 42.03 -31.00 -13.93
CA ASP A 121 43.47 -30.97 -14.20
C ASP A 121 43.99 -29.52 -14.37
N GLN A 122 43.22 -28.66 -15.04
CA GLN A 122 43.50 -27.23 -15.17
C GLN A 122 43.23 -26.41 -13.88
N GLY A 123 42.99 -27.09 -12.75
CA GLY A 123 42.83 -26.49 -11.42
C GLY A 123 41.37 -26.29 -10.98
N GLY A 124 40.39 -26.78 -11.74
CA GLY A 124 38.98 -26.82 -11.33
C GLY A 124 38.42 -25.45 -10.92
N LYS A 125 38.74 -24.40 -11.68
CA LYS A 125 38.34 -23.03 -11.35
C LYS A 125 36.88 -22.78 -11.73
N TYR A 126 36.10 -22.30 -10.77
CA TYR A 126 34.73 -21.87 -11.00
C TYR A 126 34.72 -20.45 -11.55
N ALA A 127 33.73 -20.15 -12.39
CA ALA A 127 33.45 -18.80 -12.87
C ALA A 127 32.05 -18.39 -12.42
N LYS A 128 31.87 -17.10 -12.07
CA LYS A 128 30.54 -16.52 -11.84
C LYS A 128 29.72 -16.63 -13.13
N HIS A 129 28.43 -16.95 -13.06
CA HIS A 129 27.59 -17.01 -14.27
C HIS A 129 27.66 -15.68 -15.05
N TRP A 130 27.68 -15.76 -16.38
CA TRP A 130 27.95 -14.62 -17.26
C TRP A 130 26.95 -13.46 -17.05
N SER A 131 25.69 -13.78 -16.74
CA SER A 131 24.63 -12.77 -16.49
C SER A 131 24.86 -11.95 -15.21
N TYR A 132 25.66 -12.45 -14.27
CA TYR A 132 25.98 -11.76 -13.02
C TYR A 132 27.35 -11.08 -13.04
N GLN A 133 28.01 -11.07 -14.19
CA GLN A 133 29.25 -10.34 -14.40
C GLN A 133 28.94 -9.02 -15.09
N LYS A 134 29.66 -7.96 -14.71
CA LYS A 134 29.56 -6.68 -15.41
C LYS A 134 30.02 -6.85 -16.86
N PRO A 135 29.18 -6.54 -17.86
CA PRO A 135 29.62 -6.57 -19.25
C PRO A 135 30.80 -5.62 -19.47
N ILE A 136 31.87 -6.12 -20.06
CA ILE A 136 33.02 -5.34 -20.49
C ILE A 136 33.07 -5.35 -22.01
N ARG A 137 33.42 -4.22 -22.64
CA ARG A 137 33.51 -4.13 -24.09
C ARG A 137 34.70 -4.99 -24.58
N PRO A 138 34.46 -6.09 -25.31
CA PRO A 138 35.55 -6.91 -25.80
C PRO A 138 36.29 -6.20 -26.96
N PRO A 139 37.56 -6.55 -27.22
CA PRO A 139 38.21 -6.15 -28.46
C PRO A 139 37.49 -6.78 -29.66
N LEU A 140 37.52 -6.08 -30.80
CA LEU A 140 36.92 -6.59 -32.03
C LEU A 140 37.77 -7.76 -32.58
N PRO A 141 37.15 -8.86 -33.04
CA PRO A 141 37.86 -9.93 -33.71
C PRO A 141 38.58 -9.44 -34.97
N ALA A 142 39.74 -10.02 -35.25
CA ALA A 142 40.40 -9.82 -36.54
C ALA A 142 39.57 -10.54 -37.61
N ALA A 143 38.94 -9.78 -38.52
CA ALA A 143 38.17 -10.33 -39.62
C ALA A 143 38.74 -9.82 -40.95
N GLU A 144 39.25 -10.73 -41.77
CA GLU A 144 39.69 -10.43 -43.13
C GLU A 144 38.47 -10.33 -44.06
N GLN A 145 37.81 -9.16 -44.07
CA GLN A 145 36.96 -8.62 -45.15
C GLN A 145 36.35 -7.30 -44.70
N SER A 146 36.90 -6.18 -45.19
CA SER A 146 36.56 -4.83 -44.71
C SER A 146 35.27 -4.24 -45.29
N GLY A 147 34.76 -4.77 -46.41
CA GLY A 147 33.64 -4.14 -47.14
C GLY A 147 32.22 -4.51 -46.69
N TRP A 148 32.05 -5.62 -45.95
CA TRP A 148 30.72 -6.08 -45.48
C TRP A 148 30.36 -5.52 -44.10
N VAL A 149 31.38 -5.27 -43.28
CA VAL A 149 31.25 -4.83 -41.89
C VAL A 149 30.77 -3.38 -41.84
N ARG A 150 29.57 -3.14 -41.29
CA ARG A 150 28.97 -1.81 -41.13
C ARG A 150 29.09 -1.29 -39.70
N ASN A 151 29.06 -2.19 -38.72
CA ASN A 151 29.12 -1.84 -37.30
C ASN A 151 29.97 -2.85 -36.49
N PRO A 152 30.31 -2.54 -35.22
CA PRO A 152 31.12 -3.40 -34.37
C PRO A 152 30.60 -4.84 -34.18
N ILE A 153 29.28 -5.08 -34.23
CA ILE A 153 28.67 -6.41 -34.06
C ILE A 153 29.02 -7.31 -35.26
N ASP A 154 29.09 -6.73 -36.47
CA ASP A 154 29.36 -7.48 -37.70
C ASP A 154 30.74 -8.16 -37.67
N TYR A 155 31.72 -7.61 -36.95
CA TYR A 155 33.02 -8.27 -36.76
C TYR A 155 32.88 -9.63 -36.05
N PHE A 156 32.02 -9.70 -35.03
CA PHE A 156 31.78 -10.95 -34.29
C PHE A 156 31.01 -11.96 -35.13
N ILE A 157 30.02 -11.50 -35.89
CA ILE A 157 29.25 -12.35 -36.80
C ILE A 157 30.17 -12.91 -37.91
N LEU A 158 30.96 -12.04 -38.54
CA LEU A 158 31.86 -12.42 -39.62
C LEU A 158 32.94 -13.40 -39.15
N ALA A 159 33.54 -13.15 -37.98
CA ALA A 159 34.50 -14.08 -37.39
C ALA A 159 33.87 -15.46 -37.17
N ARG A 160 32.65 -15.53 -36.63
CA ARG A 160 31.95 -16.81 -36.42
C ARG A 160 31.62 -17.52 -37.74
N LEU A 161 31.18 -16.79 -38.76
CA LEU A 161 30.92 -17.32 -40.09
C LEU A 161 32.19 -17.89 -40.72
N GLN A 162 33.31 -17.17 -40.65
CA GLN A 162 34.61 -17.60 -41.16
C GLN A 162 35.08 -18.89 -40.47
N THR A 163 35.00 -18.97 -39.14
CA THR A 163 35.30 -20.20 -38.40
C THR A 163 34.39 -21.37 -38.80
N ALA A 164 33.14 -21.09 -39.16
CA ALA A 164 32.18 -22.10 -39.64
C ALA A 164 32.31 -22.44 -41.13
N GLY A 165 33.24 -21.81 -41.87
CA GLY A 165 33.36 -21.98 -43.32
C GLY A 165 32.20 -21.38 -44.12
N LEU A 166 31.42 -20.48 -43.51
CA LEU A 166 30.27 -19.79 -44.11
C LEU A 166 30.64 -18.39 -44.59
N LYS A 167 29.86 -17.87 -45.54
CA LYS A 167 29.98 -16.49 -46.05
C LYS A 167 28.67 -15.73 -45.78
N PRO A 168 28.72 -14.40 -45.62
CA PRO A 168 27.51 -13.60 -45.52
C PRO A 168 26.59 -13.79 -46.74
N SER A 169 25.28 -13.77 -46.50
CA SER A 169 24.29 -13.78 -47.59
C SER A 169 24.27 -12.44 -48.32
N ALA A 170 23.89 -12.46 -49.60
CA ALA A 170 23.65 -11.23 -50.35
C ALA A 170 22.51 -10.41 -49.73
N GLU A 171 22.64 -9.09 -49.78
CA GLU A 171 21.58 -8.18 -49.32
C GLU A 171 20.33 -8.35 -50.20
N ALA A 172 19.15 -8.31 -49.57
CA ALA A 172 17.88 -8.45 -50.29
C ALA A 172 17.60 -7.20 -51.15
N ASP A 173 16.78 -7.34 -52.19
CA ASP A 173 16.34 -6.21 -52.99
C ASP A 173 15.55 -5.19 -52.14
N ARG A 174 15.52 -3.93 -52.58
CA ARG A 174 14.94 -2.83 -51.79
C ARG A 174 13.47 -3.03 -51.48
N LEU A 175 12.66 -3.60 -52.37
CA LEU A 175 11.25 -3.84 -52.10
C LEU A 175 11.07 -4.94 -51.04
N THR A 176 11.90 -6.00 -51.09
CA THR A 176 11.93 -7.03 -50.05
C THR A 176 12.37 -6.45 -48.70
N LEU A 177 13.41 -5.60 -48.67
CA LEU A 177 13.84 -4.91 -47.44
C LEU A 177 12.73 -3.99 -46.90
N ALA A 178 12.07 -3.22 -47.77
CA ALA A 178 10.96 -2.34 -47.40
C ALA A 178 9.88 -3.10 -46.63
N ARG A 179 9.49 -4.27 -47.16
CA ARG A 179 8.47 -5.14 -46.58
C ARG A 179 8.92 -5.74 -45.26
N ARG A 180 10.15 -6.29 -45.19
CA ARG A 180 10.67 -6.95 -43.98
C ARG A 180 10.74 -5.98 -42.81
N VAL A 181 11.37 -4.82 -43.01
CA VAL A 181 11.55 -3.82 -41.96
C VAL A 181 10.23 -3.20 -41.52
N SER A 182 9.32 -2.92 -42.46
CA SER A 182 7.98 -2.40 -42.11
C SER A 182 7.21 -3.39 -41.24
N LEU A 183 7.18 -4.67 -41.61
CA LEU A 183 6.48 -5.69 -40.82
C LEU A 183 7.12 -5.90 -39.45
N ASP A 184 8.43 -5.80 -39.36
CA ASP A 184 9.16 -5.95 -38.09
C ASP A 184 8.86 -4.78 -37.14
N LEU A 185 9.04 -3.54 -37.62
CA LEU A 185 8.91 -2.34 -36.80
C LEU A 185 7.44 -1.96 -36.53
N THR A 186 6.55 -2.12 -37.51
CA THR A 186 5.17 -1.61 -37.42
C THR A 186 4.11 -2.72 -37.40
N GLY A 187 4.49 -3.98 -37.66
CA GLY A 187 3.53 -5.07 -37.82
C GLY A 187 2.71 -5.01 -39.11
N LEU A 188 2.87 -3.96 -39.92
CA LEU A 188 2.10 -3.70 -41.13
C LEU A 188 3.00 -3.72 -42.37
N PRO A 189 2.48 -4.18 -43.52
CA PRO A 189 3.18 -4.01 -44.79
C PRO A 189 3.28 -2.51 -45.12
N PRO A 190 4.34 -2.06 -45.83
CA PRO A 190 4.42 -0.68 -46.24
C PRO A 190 3.39 -0.40 -47.33
N THR A 191 2.96 0.86 -47.44
CA THR A 191 2.18 1.26 -48.62
C THR A 191 3.07 1.17 -49.88
N TRP A 192 2.44 1.01 -51.04
CA TRP A 192 3.18 0.97 -52.31
C TRP A 192 4.03 2.23 -52.52
N ALA A 193 3.48 3.42 -52.20
CA ALA A 193 4.18 4.68 -52.33
C ALA A 193 5.41 4.77 -51.42
N GLU A 194 5.32 4.29 -50.16
CA GLU A 194 6.45 4.26 -49.24
C GLU A 194 7.54 3.29 -49.69
N ALA A 195 7.15 2.11 -50.16
CA ALA A 195 8.09 1.11 -50.66
C ALA A 195 8.81 1.60 -51.92
N GLN A 196 8.11 2.24 -52.86
CA GLN A 196 8.71 2.87 -54.02
C GLN A 196 9.64 4.02 -53.64
N ALA A 197 9.20 4.90 -52.74
CA ALA A 197 10.04 6.02 -52.30
C ALA A 197 11.36 5.55 -51.68
N PHE A 198 11.36 4.44 -50.93
CA PHE A 198 12.59 3.82 -50.44
C PHE A 198 13.37 3.10 -51.56
N ALA A 199 12.69 2.40 -52.48
CA ALA A 199 13.33 1.70 -53.59
C ALA A 199 14.09 2.66 -54.52
N ASP A 200 13.52 3.84 -54.76
CA ASP A 200 14.05 4.85 -55.69
C ASP A 200 15.03 5.83 -55.02
N ASP A 201 15.13 5.84 -53.68
CA ASP A 201 16.06 6.70 -52.94
C ASP A 201 17.52 6.23 -53.13
N SER A 202 18.25 6.88 -54.04
CA SER A 202 19.62 6.50 -54.37
C SER A 202 20.67 6.99 -53.37
N SER A 203 20.29 7.59 -52.24
CA SER A 203 21.27 8.06 -51.26
C SER A 203 21.88 6.92 -50.44
N ASP A 204 23.06 7.18 -49.89
CA ASP A 204 23.76 6.25 -49.00
C ASP A 204 23.05 6.03 -47.65
N GLN A 205 22.04 6.85 -47.31
CA GLN A 205 21.26 6.77 -46.07
C GLN A 205 19.78 6.42 -46.32
N ALA A 206 19.45 5.86 -47.50
CA ALA A 206 18.08 5.56 -47.87
C ALA A 206 17.39 4.62 -46.87
N TYR A 207 18.14 3.64 -46.36
CA TYR A 207 17.64 2.63 -45.43
C TYR A 207 17.36 3.23 -44.05
N GLU A 208 18.31 4.00 -43.51
CA GLU A 208 18.20 4.67 -42.21
C GLU A 208 17.03 5.64 -42.20
N ARG A 209 16.88 6.48 -43.23
CA ARG A 209 15.73 7.39 -43.32
C ARG A 209 14.40 6.66 -43.48
N TYR A 210 14.39 5.49 -44.11
CA TYR A 210 13.19 4.67 -44.18
C TYR A 210 12.85 4.07 -42.81
N VAL A 211 13.83 3.58 -42.06
CA VAL A 211 13.68 3.12 -40.68
C VAL A 211 13.16 4.25 -39.79
N ASP A 212 13.76 5.45 -39.84
CA ASP A 212 13.32 6.60 -39.05
C ASP A 212 11.85 6.96 -39.31
N ARG A 213 11.42 6.92 -40.57
CA ARG A 213 10.01 7.14 -40.94
C ARG A 213 9.09 6.06 -40.36
N LEU A 214 9.53 4.81 -40.30
CA LEU A 214 8.75 3.71 -39.72
C LEU A 214 8.67 3.81 -38.19
N LEU A 215 9.77 4.16 -37.53
CA LEU A 215 9.80 4.39 -36.07
C LEU A 215 8.92 5.57 -35.65
N ALA A 216 8.75 6.57 -36.52
CA ALA A 216 7.87 7.72 -36.27
C ALA A 216 6.37 7.43 -36.49
N LYS A 217 5.98 6.24 -36.97
CA LYS A 217 4.56 5.89 -37.15
C LYS A 217 3.93 5.46 -35.84
N GLU A 218 2.66 5.83 -35.62
CA GLU A 218 1.88 5.38 -34.45
C GLU A 218 1.83 3.85 -34.32
N SER A 219 1.78 3.14 -35.45
CA SER A 219 1.79 1.67 -35.53
C SER A 219 3.06 1.01 -34.97
N PHE A 220 4.17 1.76 -34.82
CA PHE A 220 5.38 1.25 -34.17
C PHE A 220 5.09 0.92 -32.69
N GLY A 221 4.54 1.89 -31.94
CA GLY A 221 4.13 1.71 -30.56
C GLY A 221 3.08 0.64 -30.40
N GLU A 222 2.08 0.55 -31.30
CA GLU A 222 1.06 -0.51 -31.28
C GLU A 222 1.69 -1.90 -31.45
N ARG A 223 2.64 -2.04 -32.39
CA ARG A 223 3.33 -3.31 -32.66
C ARG A 223 4.13 -3.79 -31.45
N TRP A 224 4.93 -2.90 -30.87
CA TRP A 224 5.84 -3.22 -29.78
C TRP A 224 5.15 -3.28 -28.42
N ALA A 225 4.09 -2.49 -28.22
CA ALA A 225 3.28 -2.55 -27.00
C ALA A 225 2.71 -3.94 -26.80
N ARG A 226 2.27 -4.64 -27.85
CA ARG A 226 1.75 -6.01 -27.72
C ARG A 226 2.77 -6.97 -27.08
N VAL A 227 4.05 -6.86 -27.42
CA VAL A 227 5.11 -7.69 -26.81
C VAL A 227 5.23 -7.38 -25.32
N TRP A 228 5.14 -6.10 -24.94
CA TRP A 228 5.19 -5.68 -23.54
C TRP A 228 3.93 -6.05 -22.77
N LEU A 229 2.76 -5.94 -23.40
CA LEU A 229 1.46 -6.20 -22.79
C LEU A 229 1.30 -7.68 -22.45
N ASP A 230 1.82 -8.59 -23.27
CA ASP A 230 1.89 -10.02 -22.95
C ASP A 230 2.72 -10.25 -21.67
N LEU A 231 3.88 -9.60 -21.55
CA LEU A 231 4.74 -9.67 -20.36
C LEU A 231 4.07 -9.02 -19.13
N ALA A 232 3.30 -7.95 -19.34
CA ALA A 232 2.54 -7.27 -18.30
C ALA A 232 1.25 -7.99 -17.90
N ARG A 233 0.92 -9.12 -18.54
CA ARG A 233 -0.32 -9.91 -18.33
C ARG A 233 -1.58 -9.10 -18.60
N TYR A 234 -1.50 -8.15 -19.53
CA TYR A 234 -2.67 -7.38 -19.93
C TYR A 234 -3.70 -8.30 -20.59
N ALA A 235 -4.95 -8.21 -20.13
CA ALA A 235 -6.10 -8.87 -20.74
C ALA A 235 -7.33 -7.96 -20.62
N ASP A 236 -8.25 -8.09 -21.56
CA ASP A 236 -9.56 -7.44 -21.51
C ASP A 236 -10.57 -8.24 -20.63
N SER A 237 -10.10 -9.30 -19.96
CA SER A 237 -10.84 -10.12 -19.00
C SER A 237 -10.06 -10.28 -17.68
N ALA A 238 -10.77 -10.64 -16.61
CA ALA A 238 -10.24 -10.66 -15.25
C ALA A 238 -9.61 -12.00 -14.83
N GLY A 239 -9.79 -13.07 -15.62
CA GLY A 239 -9.30 -14.42 -15.40
C GLY A 239 -10.15 -15.25 -14.43
N TYR A 240 -9.54 -16.34 -13.93
CA TYR A 240 -10.21 -17.39 -13.13
C TYR A 240 -11.44 -18.00 -13.83
N ALA A 241 -12.33 -18.72 -13.14
CA ALA A 241 -13.35 -19.52 -13.81
C ALA A 241 -14.49 -18.69 -14.41
N ASP A 242 -14.88 -17.59 -13.76
CA ASP A 242 -15.94 -16.69 -14.24
C ASP A 242 -15.47 -15.75 -15.36
N ASP A 243 -14.16 -15.45 -15.44
CA ASP A 243 -13.46 -14.63 -16.45
C ASP A 243 -14.27 -13.42 -16.98
N PRO A 244 -14.78 -12.53 -16.09
CA PRO A 244 -15.59 -11.41 -16.53
C PRO A 244 -14.77 -10.39 -17.32
N PRO A 245 -15.40 -9.55 -18.16
CA PRO A 245 -14.71 -8.47 -18.84
C PRO A 245 -14.21 -7.42 -17.84
N ARG A 246 -13.02 -6.86 -18.09
CA ARG A 246 -12.44 -5.77 -17.30
C ARG A 246 -12.14 -4.55 -18.15
N THR A 247 -12.09 -3.37 -17.53
CA THR A 247 -11.80 -2.10 -18.23
C THR A 247 -10.48 -1.51 -17.76
N ILE A 248 -9.41 -1.75 -18.54
CA ILE A 248 -8.05 -1.31 -18.22
C ILE A 248 -7.28 -0.74 -19.43
N TRP A 249 -8.02 -0.35 -20.48
CA TRP A 249 -7.48 0.17 -21.74
C TRP A 249 -6.47 1.32 -21.58
N ALA A 250 -6.60 2.12 -20.52
CA ALA A 250 -5.69 3.23 -20.25
C ALA A 250 -4.23 2.77 -20.06
N PHE A 251 -4.01 1.58 -19.46
CA PHE A 251 -2.68 1.00 -19.33
C PHE A 251 -2.09 0.61 -20.69
N ARG A 252 -2.90 0.00 -21.57
CA ARG A 252 -2.50 -0.31 -22.95
C ARG A 252 -2.06 0.95 -23.69
N ASP A 253 -2.89 1.98 -23.64
CA ASP A 253 -2.62 3.24 -24.33
C ASP A 253 -1.38 3.95 -23.76
N TYR A 254 -1.17 3.88 -22.44
CA TYR A 254 0.06 4.34 -21.80
C TYR A 254 1.31 3.65 -22.36
N VAL A 255 1.29 2.32 -22.52
CA VAL A 255 2.43 1.56 -23.07
C VAL A 255 2.69 1.96 -24.53
N ILE A 256 1.63 2.04 -25.35
CA ILE A 256 1.73 2.46 -26.76
C ILE A 256 2.35 3.86 -26.87
N GLN A 257 1.84 4.81 -26.09
CA GLN A 257 2.33 6.19 -26.09
C GLN A 257 3.77 6.28 -25.58
N SER A 258 4.12 5.55 -24.52
CA SER A 258 5.49 5.52 -23.99
C SER A 258 6.51 5.05 -25.04
N LEU A 259 6.15 4.04 -25.84
CA LEU A 259 7.00 3.55 -26.93
C LEU A 259 7.10 4.56 -28.09
N ASN A 260 5.97 5.12 -28.53
CA ASN A 260 5.95 6.11 -29.62
C ASN A 260 6.68 7.41 -29.27
N GLN A 261 6.67 7.80 -27.99
CA GLN A 261 7.40 8.98 -27.50
C GLN A 261 8.87 8.69 -27.18
N ASN A 262 9.33 7.44 -27.36
CA ASN A 262 10.66 6.99 -26.99
C ASN A 262 10.99 7.34 -25.52
N LYS A 263 10.05 7.04 -24.60
CA LYS A 263 10.19 7.31 -23.17
C LYS A 263 11.45 6.61 -22.64
N PRO A 264 12.33 7.30 -21.89
CA PRO A 264 13.49 6.68 -21.27
C PRO A 264 13.12 5.45 -20.45
N PHE A 265 13.89 4.36 -20.62
CA PHE A 265 13.54 3.06 -20.03
C PHE A 265 13.56 3.09 -18.49
N ASP A 266 14.41 3.92 -17.89
CA ASP A 266 14.43 4.18 -16.45
C ASP A 266 13.11 4.82 -15.97
N GLN A 267 12.62 5.84 -16.68
CA GLN A 267 11.33 6.45 -16.37
C GLN A 267 10.18 5.46 -16.57
N PHE A 268 10.14 4.76 -17.70
CA PHE A 268 9.13 3.74 -18.00
C PHE A 268 9.09 2.62 -16.95
N THR A 269 10.25 2.31 -16.35
CA THR A 269 10.39 1.35 -15.24
C THR A 269 9.83 1.92 -13.94
N VAL A 270 10.23 3.12 -13.54
CA VAL A 270 9.78 3.74 -12.29
C VAL A 270 8.27 3.92 -12.29
N GLU A 271 7.69 4.41 -13.38
CA GLU A 271 6.25 4.67 -13.48
C GLU A 271 5.41 3.40 -13.38
N GLN A 272 5.88 2.26 -13.90
CA GLN A 272 5.14 0.99 -13.83
C GLN A 272 5.31 0.25 -12.50
N ILE A 273 6.48 0.34 -11.86
CA ILE A 273 6.74 -0.34 -10.59
C ILE A 273 6.18 0.45 -9.40
N ALA A 274 6.27 1.78 -9.43
CA ALA A 274 6.02 2.63 -8.27
C ALA A 274 5.52 4.04 -8.65
N GLY A 275 4.79 4.18 -9.76
CA GLY A 275 4.29 5.48 -10.22
C GLY A 275 3.33 6.14 -9.24
N ASP A 276 2.53 5.34 -8.51
CA ASP A 276 1.64 5.77 -7.43
C ASP A 276 2.35 6.24 -6.17
N LEU A 277 3.60 5.81 -5.96
CA LEU A 277 4.45 6.21 -4.83
C LEU A 277 5.27 7.48 -5.11
N LEU A 278 5.19 8.04 -6.33
CA LEU A 278 5.86 9.30 -6.66
C LEU A 278 5.21 10.48 -5.92
N PRO A 279 5.98 11.52 -5.56
CA PRO A 279 5.40 12.73 -4.98
C PRO A 279 4.46 13.42 -5.97
N ASN A 280 3.17 13.56 -5.60
CA ASN A 280 2.12 14.15 -6.45
C ASN A 280 2.05 13.48 -7.85
N PRO A 281 1.69 12.19 -7.90
CA PRO A 281 1.75 11.44 -9.14
C PRO A 281 0.74 11.99 -10.15
N THR A 282 1.14 12.03 -11.41
CA THR A 282 0.24 12.40 -12.51
C THR A 282 -0.75 11.26 -12.81
N ASP A 283 -1.87 11.56 -13.47
CA ASP A 283 -2.83 10.52 -13.92
C ASP A 283 -2.12 9.43 -14.75
N GLU A 284 -1.16 9.81 -15.59
CA GLU A 284 -0.39 8.88 -16.42
C GLU A 284 0.46 7.92 -15.57
N GLN A 285 1.09 8.42 -14.51
CA GLN A 285 1.91 7.61 -13.60
C GLN A 285 1.07 6.67 -12.74
N LEU A 286 -0.13 7.11 -12.33
CA LEU A 286 -1.11 6.24 -11.67
C LEU A 286 -1.59 5.13 -12.61
N VAL A 287 -1.88 5.47 -13.87
CA VAL A 287 -2.24 4.48 -14.90
C VAL A 287 -1.09 3.50 -15.16
N ALA A 288 0.15 3.97 -15.21
CA ALA A 288 1.32 3.13 -15.44
C ALA A 288 1.48 2.04 -14.36
N THR A 289 1.19 2.37 -13.10
CA THR A 289 1.28 1.42 -11.97
C THR A 289 0.26 0.28 -12.08
N ALA A 290 -0.72 0.38 -12.98
CA ALA A 290 -1.64 -0.71 -13.28
C ALA A 290 -0.94 -1.99 -13.78
N PHE A 291 0.36 -1.96 -14.12
CA PHE A 291 1.18 -3.16 -14.28
C PHE A 291 0.99 -4.17 -13.13
N HIS A 292 0.92 -3.69 -11.88
CA HIS A 292 0.68 -4.51 -10.69
C HIS A 292 -0.80 -4.82 -10.43
N ARG A 293 -1.71 -4.24 -11.20
CA ARG A 293 -3.16 -4.53 -11.22
C ARG A 293 -3.57 -5.46 -12.37
N ASN A 294 -2.64 -5.84 -13.25
CA ASN A 294 -2.88 -6.88 -14.25
C ASN A 294 -2.90 -8.30 -13.68
N THR A 295 -2.65 -8.45 -12.38
CA THR A 295 -2.93 -9.69 -11.63
C THR A 295 -4.40 -10.09 -11.81
N LEU A 296 -4.65 -11.41 -11.90
CA LEU A 296 -6.01 -11.94 -12.04
C LEU A 296 -6.85 -11.58 -10.81
N THR A 297 -8.12 -11.27 -11.00
CA THR A 297 -9.07 -10.99 -9.90
C THR A 297 -10.07 -12.11 -9.78
N ASN A 298 -10.30 -12.57 -8.56
CA ASN A 298 -11.37 -13.52 -8.29
C ASN A 298 -12.67 -12.77 -7.97
N ASN A 299 -13.79 -13.36 -8.37
CA ASN A 299 -15.15 -12.91 -8.09
C ASN A 299 -16.06 -14.08 -7.64
N GLU A 300 -15.49 -15.29 -7.50
CA GLU A 300 -16.17 -16.51 -7.09
C GLU A 300 -16.47 -16.49 -5.59
N GLY A 301 -17.72 -16.73 -5.22
CA GLY A 301 -18.10 -16.76 -3.80
C GLY A 301 -17.41 -17.92 -3.05
N GLY A 302 -16.78 -17.61 -1.92
CA GLY A 302 -16.25 -18.61 -0.99
C GLY A 302 -14.73 -18.71 -0.94
N THR A 303 -14.00 -17.78 -1.56
CA THR A 303 -12.54 -17.72 -1.39
C THR A 303 -12.15 -16.96 -0.12
N ASN A 304 -10.93 -17.22 0.37
CA ASN A 304 -10.39 -16.56 1.54
C ASN A 304 -9.62 -15.31 1.09
N ASP A 305 -10.03 -14.13 1.55
CA ASP A 305 -9.39 -12.85 1.19
C ASP A 305 -7.87 -12.87 1.42
N GLU A 306 -7.40 -13.46 2.51
CA GLU A 306 -5.97 -13.50 2.83
C GLU A 306 -5.20 -14.46 1.92
N GLU A 307 -5.83 -15.55 1.50
CA GLU A 307 -5.26 -16.46 0.50
C GLU A 307 -5.14 -15.76 -0.85
N PHE A 308 -6.20 -15.09 -1.30
CA PHE A 308 -6.22 -14.35 -2.56
C PHE A 308 -5.18 -13.23 -2.56
N ARG A 309 -5.12 -12.43 -1.48
CA ARG A 309 -4.12 -11.38 -1.29
C ARG A 309 -2.70 -11.94 -1.41
N ASN A 310 -2.41 -13.08 -0.77
CA ASN A 310 -1.10 -13.71 -0.84
C ASN A 310 -0.74 -14.14 -2.27
N VAL A 311 -1.67 -14.80 -2.97
CA VAL A 311 -1.48 -15.23 -4.36
C VAL A 311 -1.23 -14.03 -5.29
N ALA A 312 -1.96 -12.93 -5.10
CA ALA A 312 -1.76 -11.71 -5.87
C ALA A 312 -0.34 -11.13 -5.65
N VAL A 313 0.17 -11.13 -4.41
CA VAL A 313 1.53 -10.68 -4.12
C VAL A 313 2.57 -11.63 -4.73
N VAL A 314 2.38 -12.95 -4.65
CA VAL A 314 3.24 -13.95 -5.31
C VAL A 314 3.33 -13.68 -6.82
N ASP A 315 2.20 -13.44 -7.46
CA ASP A 315 2.11 -13.16 -8.87
C ASP A 315 2.85 -11.85 -9.26
N ARG A 316 2.73 -10.78 -8.46
CA ARG A 316 3.52 -9.55 -8.64
C ARG A 316 5.02 -9.79 -8.52
N VAL A 317 5.45 -10.54 -7.51
CA VAL A 317 6.86 -10.90 -7.28
C VAL A 317 7.43 -11.62 -8.49
N ASN A 318 6.75 -12.68 -8.92
CA ASN A 318 7.21 -13.54 -10.00
C ASN A 318 7.25 -12.78 -11.33
N THR A 319 6.22 -11.98 -11.62
CA THR A 319 6.15 -11.21 -12.87
C THR A 319 7.22 -10.13 -12.90
N THR A 320 7.43 -9.39 -11.81
CA THR A 320 8.44 -8.33 -11.77
C THR A 320 9.83 -8.88 -12.03
N MET A 321 10.20 -9.99 -11.37
CA MET A 321 11.50 -10.63 -11.58
C MET A 321 11.64 -11.18 -13.01
N ALA A 322 10.62 -11.88 -13.51
CA ALA A 322 10.66 -12.45 -14.85
C ALA A 322 10.82 -11.37 -15.93
N VAL A 323 10.08 -10.27 -15.83
CA VAL A 323 10.02 -9.26 -16.89
C VAL A 323 11.15 -8.22 -16.78
N TRP A 324 11.53 -7.75 -15.59
CA TRP A 324 12.56 -6.72 -15.44
C TRP A 324 13.96 -7.31 -15.30
N MET A 325 14.09 -8.42 -14.58
CA MET A 325 15.39 -9.03 -14.31
C MET A 325 15.73 -10.13 -15.31
N GLY A 326 14.77 -10.57 -16.13
CA GLY A 326 14.97 -11.66 -17.08
C GLY A 326 15.29 -13.00 -16.40
N THR A 327 14.88 -13.16 -15.14
CA THR A 327 15.14 -14.35 -14.33
C THR A 327 13.92 -14.68 -13.48
N THR A 328 13.59 -15.96 -13.38
CA THR A 328 12.46 -16.40 -12.53
C THR A 328 12.93 -16.57 -11.09
N MET A 329 12.05 -16.27 -10.13
CA MET A 329 12.24 -16.68 -8.74
C MET A 329 11.09 -17.55 -8.20
N ALA A 330 10.20 -18.03 -9.08
CA ALA A 330 9.01 -18.78 -8.68
C ALA A 330 9.35 -20.05 -7.87
N CYS A 331 10.42 -20.78 -8.21
CA CYS A 331 10.83 -21.93 -7.41
C CYS A 331 11.22 -21.53 -5.97
N ALA A 332 11.83 -20.34 -5.82
CA ALA A 332 12.26 -19.78 -4.53
C ALA A 332 11.09 -19.54 -3.56
N GLN A 333 9.85 -19.56 -4.04
CA GLN A 333 8.64 -19.47 -3.21
C GLN A 333 8.55 -20.63 -2.20
N CYS A 334 8.84 -21.86 -2.63
CA CYS A 334 8.65 -23.07 -1.82
C CYS A 334 9.97 -23.59 -1.22
N HIS A 335 11.09 -23.42 -1.91
CA HIS A 335 12.42 -23.89 -1.51
C HIS A 335 13.49 -23.03 -2.19
N THR A 336 14.73 -23.00 -1.71
CA THR A 336 15.83 -22.31 -2.41
C THR A 336 15.93 -22.74 -3.88
N HIS A 337 16.11 -21.78 -4.79
CA HIS A 337 16.07 -22.04 -6.24
C HIS A 337 17.09 -23.12 -6.63
N LYS A 338 16.67 -24.12 -7.43
CA LYS A 338 17.48 -25.34 -7.70
C LYS A 338 18.75 -25.08 -8.51
N TYR A 339 18.80 -24.00 -9.28
CA TYR A 339 19.89 -23.73 -10.24
C TYR A 339 20.51 -22.34 -10.10
N ASP A 340 19.78 -21.41 -9.51
CA ASP A 340 20.15 -20.00 -9.45
C ASP A 340 20.44 -19.62 -8.00
N PRO A 341 21.34 -18.65 -7.75
CA PRO A 341 21.74 -18.26 -6.41
C PRO A 341 20.67 -17.36 -5.76
N ILE A 342 19.44 -17.87 -5.64
CA ILE A 342 18.30 -17.18 -5.02
C ILE A 342 17.76 -18.08 -3.91
N THR A 343 17.95 -17.64 -2.68
CA THR A 343 17.43 -18.34 -1.49
C THR A 343 15.94 -18.09 -1.30
N GLN A 344 15.27 -19.00 -0.59
CA GLN A 344 13.88 -18.77 -0.18
C GLN A 344 13.75 -17.52 0.72
N GLU A 345 14.73 -17.26 1.58
CA GLU A 345 14.73 -16.05 2.40
C GLU A 345 14.74 -14.77 1.56
N GLU A 346 15.55 -14.73 0.49
CA GLU A 346 15.58 -13.60 -0.44
C GLU A 346 14.27 -13.44 -1.21
N TYR A 347 13.59 -14.54 -1.57
CA TYR A 347 12.25 -14.49 -2.15
C TYR A 347 11.27 -13.76 -1.23
N PHE A 348 11.22 -14.12 0.06
CA PHE A 348 10.29 -13.48 1.00
C PHE A 348 10.71 -12.05 1.39
N LYS A 349 12.01 -11.71 1.32
CA LYS A 349 12.47 -10.31 1.40
C LYS A 349 11.97 -9.49 0.22
N PHE A 350 12.00 -10.06 -0.99
CA PHE A 350 11.48 -9.39 -2.18
C PHE A 350 9.94 -9.29 -2.15
N PHE A 351 9.26 -10.33 -1.70
CA PHE A 351 7.82 -10.36 -1.43
C PHE A 351 7.37 -9.22 -0.51
N ALA A 352 8.15 -8.89 0.52
CA ALA A 352 7.84 -7.83 1.46
C ALA A 352 7.65 -6.44 0.80
N PHE A 353 8.31 -6.16 -0.34
CA PHE A 353 8.09 -4.89 -1.06
C PHE A 353 6.66 -4.76 -1.59
N PHE A 354 6.06 -5.85 -2.06
CA PHE A 354 4.72 -5.86 -2.66
C PHE A 354 3.62 -6.23 -1.66
N ASN A 355 3.98 -6.73 -0.48
CA ASN A 355 3.07 -7.14 0.59
C ASN A 355 2.51 -5.95 1.40
N ASN A 356 2.18 -4.85 0.74
CA ASN A 356 1.62 -3.63 1.32
C ASN A 356 0.25 -3.27 0.69
N SER A 357 -0.37 -4.25 0.02
CA SER A 357 -1.61 -4.11 -0.73
C SER A 357 -2.78 -4.79 -0.01
N GLU A 358 -3.97 -4.23 -0.20
CA GLU A 358 -5.25 -4.72 0.34
C GLU A 358 -6.07 -5.44 -0.75
N ASP A 359 -5.42 -6.28 -1.56
CA ASP A 359 -6.16 -7.11 -2.54
C ASP A 359 -7.12 -8.03 -1.80
N THR A 360 -8.39 -8.01 -2.21
CA THR A 360 -9.48 -8.78 -1.60
C THR A 360 -10.37 -9.33 -2.72
N ASP A 361 -11.12 -10.39 -2.42
CA ASP A 361 -12.03 -11.04 -3.36
C ASP A 361 -13.30 -10.19 -3.52
N GLN A 362 -13.19 -9.13 -4.32
CA GLN A 362 -14.31 -8.24 -4.64
C GLN A 362 -14.93 -8.62 -5.97
N ARG A 363 -16.25 -8.47 -6.09
CA ARG A 363 -16.98 -8.67 -7.35
C ARG A 363 -16.72 -7.57 -8.40
N ASP A 364 -15.80 -6.66 -8.12
CA ASP A 364 -15.40 -5.59 -9.02
C ASP A 364 -13.90 -5.27 -8.89
N GLU A 365 -13.41 -4.42 -9.80
CA GLU A 365 -11.99 -4.07 -9.94
C GLU A 365 -11.61 -2.85 -9.08
N ARG A 366 -12.32 -2.59 -7.98
CA ARG A 366 -12.04 -1.40 -7.16
C ARG A 366 -10.69 -1.48 -6.44
N PRO A 367 -10.09 -0.32 -6.11
CA PRO A 367 -10.50 1.02 -6.54
C PRO A 367 -10.21 1.26 -8.03
N THR A 368 -11.05 2.08 -8.68
CA THR A 368 -10.87 2.45 -10.09
C THR A 368 -10.40 3.89 -10.23
N LEU A 369 -9.56 4.14 -11.25
CA LEU A 369 -9.13 5.48 -11.62
C LEU A 369 -9.97 5.99 -12.79
N SER A 370 -10.63 7.14 -12.60
CA SER A 370 -11.36 7.79 -13.69
C SER A 370 -10.40 8.53 -14.61
N VAL A 371 -10.25 8.05 -15.84
CA VAL A 371 -9.43 8.69 -16.87
C VAL A 371 -10.32 9.60 -17.74
N TYR A 372 -9.87 10.84 -17.95
CA TYR A 372 -10.59 11.85 -18.72
C TYR A 372 -9.71 12.37 -19.85
N SER A 373 -10.31 12.57 -21.03
CA SER A 373 -9.67 13.31 -22.13
C SER A 373 -9.42 14.78 -21.75
N ASP A 374 -8.53 15.45 -22.49
CA ASP A 374 -8.23 16.87 -22.25
C ASP A 374 -9.47 17.77 -22.41
N GLU A 375 -10.34 17.45 -23.36
CA GLU A 375 -11.63 18.13 -23.54
C GLU A 375 -12.53 17.94 -22.31
N GLN A 376 -12.68 16.72 -21.83
CA GLN A 376 -13.45 16.44 -20.61
C GLN A 376 -12.84 17.12 -19.38
N LYS A 377 -11.51 17.15 -19.25
CA LYS A 377 -10.81 17.88 -18.19
C LYS A 377 -11.09 19.39 -18.27
N ALA A 378 -11.06 19.97 -19.46
CA ALA A 378 -11.37 21.38 -19.68
C ALA A 378 -12.83 21.70 -19.34
N HIS A 379 -13.76 20.86 -19.80
CA HIS A 379 -15.18 20.99 -19.50
C HIS A 379 -15.46 20.86 -17.99
N LYS A 380 -14.84 19.90 -17.31
CA LYS A 380 -14.93 19.73 -15.86
C LYS A 380 -14.46 20.98 -15.12
N ARG A 381 -13.32 21.57 -15.50
CA ARG A 381 -12.82 22.83 -14.92
C ARG A 381 -13.78 24.00 -15.16
N GLN A 382 -14.44 24.05 -16.32
CA GLN A 382 -15.48 25.05 -16.59
C GLN A 382 -16.67 24.88 -15.66
N LEU A 383 -17.22 23.67 -15.54
CA LEU A 383 -18.35 23.39 -14.65
C LEU A 383 -18.02 23.68 -13.19
N GLN A 384 -16.82 23.33 -12.73
CA GLN A 384 -16.37 23.63 -11.38
C GLN A 384 -16.34 25.14 -11.09
N ARG A 385 -15.89 25.97 -12.05
CA ARG A 385 -15.95 27.43 -11.92
C ARG A 385 -17.39 27.93 -11.83
N GLN A 386 -18.28 27.43 -12.69
CA GLN A 386 -19.70 27.80 -12.65
C GLN A 386 -20.36 27.43 -11.32
N VAL A 387 -20.05 26.24 -10.78
CA VAL A 387 -20.55 25.81 -9.47
C VAL A 387 -20.09 26.77 -8.38
N GLU A 388 -18.83 27.20 -8.40
CA GLU A 388 -18.29 28.12 -7.40
C GLU A 388 -18.94 29.51 -7.49
N GLU A 389 -19.13 30.04 -8.71
CA GLU A 389 -19.85 31.30 -8.96
C GLU A 389 -21.32 31.24 -8.50
N LEU A 390 -22.00 30.12 -8.79
CA LEU A 390 -23.38 29.91 -8.36
C LEU A 390 -23.49 29.77 -6.84
N LYS A 391 -22.53 29.14 -6.17
CA LYS A 391 -22.48 29.06 -4.70
C LYS A 391 -22.31 30.44 -4.07
N GLN A 392 -21.48 31.30 -4.64
CA GLN A 392 -21.34 32.69 -4.17
C GLN A 392 -22.67 33.44 -4.29
N THR A 393 -23.39 33.25 -5.41
CA THR A 393 -24.71 33.83 -5.62
C THR A 393 -25.74 33.29 -4.62
N LEU A 394 -25.76 31.96 -4.42
CA LEU A 394 -26.68 31.29 -3.51
C LEU A 394 -26.50 31.77 -2.05
N ASN A 395 -25.26 32.02 -1.64
CA ASN A 395 -24.92 32.47 -0.30
C ASN A 395 -25.06 33.98 -0.09
N ALA A 396 -25.31 34.75 -1.15
CA ALA A 396 -25.44 36.20 -1.06
C ALA A 396 -26.87 36.60 -0.64
N THR A 397 -26.99 37.42 0.40
CA THR A 397 -28.26 38.06 0.76
C THR A 397 -28.57 39.17 -0.24
N THR A 398 -29.69 39.04 -0.96
CA THR A 398 -30.17 40.09 -1.88
C THR A 398 -31.27 40.92 -1.24
N PRO A 399 -31.51 42.17 -1.69
CA PRO A 399 -32.64 42.97 -1.21
C PRO A 399 -33.99 42.24 -1.38
N ALA A 400 -34.18 41.53 -2.50
CA ALA A 400 -35.37 40.73 -2.74
C ALA A 400 -35.53 39.56 -1.75
N LEU A 401 -34.43 38.90 -1.40
CA LEU A 401 -34.43 37.84 -0.37
C LEU A 401 -34.75 38.42 1.02
N ALA A 402 -34.20 39.59 1.35
CA ALA A 402 -34.50 40.28 2.61
C ALA A 402 -35.99 40.68 2.69
N GLU A 403 -36.56 41.23 1.61
CA GLU A 403 -37.99 41.54 1.53
C GLU A 403 -38.88 40.30 1.60
N ALA A 404 -38.46 39.19 0.97
CA ALA A 404 -39.16 37.91 1.07
C ALA A 404 -39.12 37.37 2.51
N GLN A 405 -37.98 37.50 3.19
CA GLN A 405 -37.83 37.12 4.60
C GLN A 405 -38.76 37.94 5.50
N VAL A 406 -38.85 39.25 5.32
CA VAL A 406 -39.77 40.11 6.08
C VAL A 406 -41.22 39.66 5.87
N ARG A 407 -41.65 39.48 4.62
CA ARG A 407 -43.02 38.98 4.31
C ARG A 407 -43.30 37.61 4.91
N TRP A 408 -42.31 36.73 4.94
CA TRP A 408 -42.43 35.41 5.56
C TRP A 408 -42.56 35.52 7.08
N ILE A 409 -41.80 36.40 7.74
CA ILE A 409 -41.93 36.69 9.18
C ILE A 409 -43.32 37.26 9.51
N GLU A 410 -43.85 38.14 8.67
CA GLU A 410 -45.19 38.74 8.85
C GLU A 410 -46.34 37.72 8.74
N GLN A 411 -46.10 36.53 8.18
CA GLN A 411 -47.10 35.45 8.12
C GLN A 411 -47.27 34.70 9.46
N PHE A 412 -46.44 34.97 10.47
CA PHE A 412 -46.57 34.36 11.79
C PHE A 412 -47.54 35.16 12.67
N ASP A 413 -48.76 34.65 12.85
CA ASP A 413 -49.82 35.29 13.65
C ASP A 413 -49.56 35.29 15.17
N ASN A 414 -48.67 34.43 15.68
CA ASN A 414 -48.46 34.24 17.13
C ASN A 414 -47.08 34.72 17.56
N LYS A 415 -47.00 35.96 18.06
CA LYS A 415 -45.80 36.46 18.73
C LYS A 415 -45.53 35.66 20.02
N PRO A 416 -44.26 35.40 20.38
CA PRO A 416 -43.94 34.70 21.62
C PRO A 416 -44.44 35.51 22.82
N THR A 417 -45.12 34.82 23.75
CA THR A 417 -45.51 35.40 25.04
C THR A 417 -44.34 35.22 26.00
N TRP A 418 -43.85 36.33 26.56
CA TRP A 418 -42.75 36.34 27.52
C TRP A 418 -43.30 36.41 28.94
N THR A 419 -42.77 35.58 29.83
CA THR A 419 -43.10 35.57 31.25
C THR A 419 -41.84 35.85 32.05
N THR A 420 -41.86 36.90 32.88
CA THR A 420 -40.75 37.21 33.80
C THR A 420 -40.77 36.26 34.99
N ILE A 421 -39.59 35.76 35.37
CA ILE A 421 -39.44 34.78 36.46
C ILE A 421 -38.44 35.33 37.48
N VAL A 422 -38.87 35.40 38.74
CA VAL A 422 -38.02 35.89 39.83
C VAL A 422 -37.08 34.77 40.28
N PRO A 423 -35.75 34.96 40.26
CA PRO A 423 -34.82 33.95 40.75
C PRO A 423 -34.95 33.78 42.27
N SER A 424 -34.97 32.53 42.73
CA SER A 424 -34.94 32.20 44.16
C SER A 424 -33.56 32.39 44.79
N GLN A 425 -32.51 32.43 43.97
CA GLN A 425 -31.14 32.73 44.41
C GLN A 425 -30.36 33.42 43.29
N ALA A 426 -29.63 34.49 43.63
CA ALA A 426 -28.68 35.14 42.74
C ALA A 426 -27.33 35.30 43.46
N THR A 427 -26.24 34.83 42.84
CA THR A 427 -24.90 34.90 43.45
C THR A 427 -23.82 35.25 42.43
N ALA A 428 -22.77 35.96 42.87
CA ALA A 428 -21.57 36.22 42.09
C ALA A 428 -20.39 35.39 42.60
N LYS A 429 -19.65 34.75 41.69
CA LYS A 429 -18.54 33.86 42.04
C LYS A 429 -17.39 34.60 42.73
N SER A 430 -17.07 35.82 42.28
CA SER A 430 -16.00 36.63 42.87
C SER A 430 -16.26 37.03 44.32
N LYS A 431 -17.53 37.05 44.75
CA LYS A 431 -18.02 37.67 45.99
C LYS A 431 -17.66 39.17 46.13
N LEU A 432 -17.10 39.80 45.10
CA LEU A 432 -16.84 41.24 45.05
C LEU A 432 -18.10 42.03 44.74
N ARG A 433 -19.12 41.33 44.24
CA ARG A 433 -20.44 41.84 43.91
C ARG A 433 -21.52 41.14 44.71
N GLU A 434 -22.52 41.91 45.11
CA GLU A 434 -23.80 41.44 45.62
C GLU A 434 -24.86 41.60 44.53
N LEU A 435 -25.75 40.61 44.39
CA LEU A 435 -26.85 40.64 43.44
C LEU A 435 -28.16 40.79 44.22
N ILE A 436 -28.73 41.99 44.17
CA ILE A 436 -30.03 42.32 44.76
C ILE A 436 -31.09 41.97 43.72
N VAL A 437 -32.09 41.18 44.12
CA VAL A 437 -33.21 40.77 43.26
C VAL A 437 -34.45 41.50 43.74
N ASP A 438 -35.08 42.26 42.85
CA ASP A 438 -36.30 43.00 43.14
C ASP A 438 -37.55 42.12 42.90
N ASP A 439 -38.70 42.56 43.43
CA ASP A 439 -39.97 41.82 43.35
C ASP A 439 -40.47 41.64 41.92
N ASP A 440 -40.06 42.50 40.99
CA ASP A 440 -40.38 42.43 39.55
C ASP A 440 -39.40 41.53 38.75
N GLY A 441 -38.40 40.95 39.42
CA GLY A 441 -37.38 40.09 38.82
C GLY A 441 -36.16 40.84 38.27
N ALA A 442 -36.09 42.17 38.42
CA ALA A 442 -34.88 42.93 38.09
C ALA A 442 -33.71 42.55 39.01
N ILE A 443 -32.49 42.54 38.48
CA ILE A 443 -31.30 42.11 39.24
C ILE A 443 -30.24 43.20 39.23
N HIS A 444 -29.95 43.74 40.41
CA HIS A 444 -28.95 44.77 40.65
C HIS A 444 -27.70 44.19 41.36
N ALA A 445 -26.62 43.99 40.60
CA ALA A 445 -25.78 45.16 40.41
C ALA A 445 -24.54 45.48 41.29
N VAL A 446 -24.57 45.32 42.61
CA VAL A 446 -23.81 46.25 43.50
C VAL A 446 -22.43 45.76 43.96
N GLY A 447 -21.51 46.68 44.28
CA GLY A 447 -20.17 46.37 44.81
C GLY A 447 -19.01 46.59 43.83
N ASN A 448 -17.85 46.00 44.13
CA ASN A 448 -16.62 46.15 43.35
C ASN A 448 -16.71 45.38 42.03
N ARG A 449 -16.39 46.03 40.91
CA ARG A 449 -16.52 45.46 39.57
C ARG A 449 -15.22 44.78 39.11
N PRO A 450 -15.12 43.44 39.14
CA PRO A 450 -13.99 42.76 38.52
C PRO A 450 -14.04 42.85 36.99
N LEU A 451 -12.90 42.62 36.32
CA LEU A 451 -12.81 42.55 34.86
C LEU A 451 -13.67 41.41 34.28
N ARG A 452 -13.81 40.30 35.02
CA ARG A 452 -14.63 39.14 34.68
C ARG A 452 -15.27 38.59 35.94
N ASP A 453 -16.52 38.16 35.85
CA ASP A 453 -17.20 37.44 36.93
C ASP A 453 -18.17 36.42 36.34
N GLN A 454 -18.62 35.49 37.18
CA GLN A 454 -19.65 34.53 36.84
C GLN A 454 -20.84 34.74 37.78
N TYR A 455 -22.01 35.00 37.21
CA TYR A 455 -23.26 35.11 37.94
C TYR A 455 -24.05 33.81 37.81
N THR A 456 -24.55 33.31 38.95
CA THR A 456 -25.37 32.11 39.02
C THR A 456 -26.73 32.50 39.55
N LEU A 457 -27.76 32.30 38.73
CA LEU A 457 -29.16 32.51 39.07
C LEU A 457 -29.85 31.14 39.19
N LYS A 458 -30.64 30.94 40.25
CA LYS A 458 -31.53 29.78 40.39
C LYS A 458 -32.95 30.24 40.30
N PHE A 459 -33.75 29.54 39.51
CA PHE A 459 -35.17 29.80 39.34
C PHE A 459 -35.96 28.65 39.97
N PRO A 460 -37.17 28.92 40.49
CA PRO A 460 -38.08 27.85 40.91
C PRO A 460 -38.48 26.96 39.73
N THR A 461 -39.10 25.81 40.00
CA THR A 461 -39.65 24.94 38.96
C THR A 461 -40.72 25.69 38.15
N ILE A 462 -40.59 25.66 36.82
CA ILE A 462 -41.49 26.36 35.88
C ILE A 462 -42.41 25.33 35.26
N GLU A 463 -43.73 25.54 35.35
CA GLU A 463 -44.71 24.69 34.68
C GLU A 463 -44.79 25.02 33.18
N GLY A 464 -44.75 23.99 32.33
CA GLY A 464 -44.89 24.13 30.88
C GLY A 464 -43.59 23.92 30.08
N LYS A 465 -43.64 24.25 28.79
CA LYS A 465 -42.50 24.11 27.86
C LYS A 465 -41.71 25.41 27.77
N LEU A 466 -40.42 25.36 28.10
CA LEU A 466 -39.48 26.47 27.89
C LEU A 466 -38.95 26.42 26.45
N ALA A 467 -39.19 27.47 25.67
CA ALA A 467 -38.74 27.59 24.29
C ALA A 467 -37.53 28.52 24.12
N ALA A 468 -37.45 29.58 24.92
CA ALA A 468 -36.38 30.58 24.85
C ALA A 468 -36.17 31.26 26.21
N LEU A 469 -34.97 31.79 26.42
CA LEU A 469 -34.62 32.67 27.53
C LEU A 469 -34.35 34.07 26.95
N ARG A 470 -35.02 35.09 27.50
CA ARG A 470 -34.75 36.50 27.17
C ARG A 470 -34.05 37.17 28.35
N LEU A 471 -32.99 37.91 28.05
CA LEU A 471 -32.33 38.80 28.99
C LEU A 471 -32.63 40.24 28.57
N ASP A 472 -33.46 40.93 29.34
CA ASP A 472 -33.72 42.35 29.13
C ASP A 472 -32.73 43.20 29.91
N VAL A 473 -32.17 44.21 29.24
CA VAL A 473 -31.30 45.21 29.86
C VAL A 473 -32.14 46.47 30.09
N PRO A 474 -32.34 46.92 31.34
CA PRO A 474 -33.15 48.11 31.62
C PRO A 474 -32.56 49.37 30.96
N GLU A 475 -33.40 50.31 30.53
CA GLU A 475 -32.97 51.58 29.94
C GLU A 475 -32.07 52.41 30.88
N GLN A 476 -32.20 52.20 32.19
CA GLN A 476 -31.40 52.85 33.23
C GLN A 476 -29.95 52.33 33.29
N GLN A 477 -29.60 51.28 32.54
CA GLN A 477 -28.24 50.75 32.47
C GLN A 477 -27.34 51.70 31.65
N ASP A 478 -26.50 52.47 32.35
CA ASP A 478 -25.63 53.51 31.76
C ASP A 478 -24.24 53.00 31.33
N ARG A 479 -23.98 51.69 31.43
CA ARG A 479 -22.65 51.09 31.24
C ARG A 479 -22.67 49.81 30.43
N ASN A 480 -21.69 49.69 29.54
CA ASN A 480 -21.47 48.51 28.72
C ASN A 480 -21.03 47.29 29.55
N PHE A 481 -21.47 46.11 29.10
CA PHE A 481 -20.98 44.81 29.55
C PHE A 481 -20.88 43.87 28.34
N VAL A 482 -20.08 42.81 28.48
CA VAL A 482 -20.00 41.73 27.50
C VAL A 482 -20.52 40.47 28.18
N LEU A 483 -21.47 39.80 27.54
CA LEU A 483 -21.91 38.48 27.96
C LEU A 483 -21.14 37.44 27.16
N SER A 484 -20.11 36.85 27.76
CA SER A 484 -19.23 35.91 27.03
C SER A 484 -19.77 34.49 26.94
N GLN A 485 -20.65 34.08 27.86
CA GLN A 485 -21.19 32.73 27.87
C GLN A 485 -22.48 32.63 28.68
N ILE A 486 -23.46 31.87 28.17
CA ILE A 486 -24.64 31.44 28.94
C ILE A 486 -24.63 29.91 29.05
N LYS A 487 -24.89 29.41 30.26
CA LYS A 487 -25.15 27.99 30.52
C LYS A 487 -26.36 27.87 31.42
N ALA A 488 -27.20 26.88 31.15
CA ALA A 488 -28.33 26.56 31.99
C ALA A 488 -28.37 25.06 32.23
N THR A 489 -28.71 24.70 33.46
CA THR A 489 -28.97 23.32 33.84
C THR A 489 -30.27 23.27 34.62
N TRP A 490 -31.01 22.20 34.41
CA TRP A 490 -32.18 21.85 35.20
C TRP A 490 -31.80 20.76 36.18
N SER A 491 -32.25 20.84 37.42
CA SER A 491 -32.04 19.80 38.43
C SER A 491 -33.37 19.47 39.10
N PRO A 492 -33.67 18.19 39.38
CA PRO A 492 -34.87 17.80 40.10
C PRO A 492 -34.82 18.27 41.56
N GLU A 493 -35.96 18.69 42.11
CA GLU A 493 -36.12 19.09 43.52
C GLU A 493 -35.81 17.93 44.49
N ASN A 494 -36.27 16.72 44.15
CA ASN A 494 -36.02 15.51 44.92
C ASN A 494 -34.94 14.66 44.22
N LYS A 495 -33.71 14.70 44.74
CA LYS A 495 -32.61 13.89 44.23
C LYS A 495 -32.69 12.49 44.82
N ALA A 496 -32.79 11.46 43.98
CA ALA A 496 -32.56 10.09 44.40
C ALA A 496 -31.13 9.97 44.99
N SER A 497 -30.93 9.05 45.94
CA SER A 497 -29.58 8.80 46.47
C SER A 497 -28.70 8.27 45.35
N ASN A 498 -27.61 8.98 45.07
CA ASN A 498 -26.57 8.62 44.11
C ASN A 498 -25.25 8.32 44.82
N ASP A 499 -25.32 7.92 46.10
CA ASP A 499 -24.20 7.46 46.88
C ASP A 499 -23.92 5.99 46.55
N ALA A 500 -22.81 5.74 45.84
CA ALA A 500 -22.42 4.42 45.39
C ALA A 500 -20.93 4.19 45.62
N ARG A 501 -20.55 2.91 45.73
CA ARG A 501 -19.15 2.50 45.81
C ARG A 501 -18.66 1.93 44.47
N PHE A 502 -19.56 1.32 43.71
CA PHE A 502 -19.22 0.65 42.47
C PHE A 502 -19.84 1.39 41.29
N VAL A 503 -19.13 1.42 40.17
CA VAL A 503 -19.65 1.85 38.87
C VAL A 503 -19.50 0.67 37.93
N ARG A 504 -20.63 0.10 37.50
CA ARG A 504 -20.66 -1.14 36.71
C ARG A 504 -21.28 -0.86 35.35
N ILE A 505 -20.54 -1.17 34.30
CA ILE A 505 -21.02 -1.18 32.92
C ILE A 505 -21.13 -2.63 32.52
N GLU A 506 -22.32 -3.04 32.14
CA GLU A 506 -22.62 -4.38 31.69
C GLU A 506 -23.30 -4.31 30.32
N LEU A 507 -23.05 -5.30 29.47
CA LEU A 507 -23.64 -5.36 28.14
C LEU A 507 -24.46 -6.64 28.01
N PRO A 508 -25.76 -6.60 28.36
CA PRO A 508 -26.60 -7.80 28.37
C PRO A 508 -26.70 -8.48 27.00
N GLY A 509 -26.81 -9.81 27.01
CA GLY A 509 -26.97 -10.66 25.83
C GLY A 509 -25.79 -11.60 25.60
N ASP A 510 -25.99 -12.54 24.68
CA ASP A 510 -25.00 -13.54 24.31
C ASP A 510 -24.03 -13.03 23.24
N ASN A 511 -22.84 -13.62 23.20
CA ASN A 511 -21.83 -13.34 22.17
C ASN A 511 -21.43 -11.86 22.03
N ARG A 512 -21.40 -11.11 23.14
CA ARG A 512 -21.08 -9.68 23.17
C ARG A 512 -19.60 -9.44 23.44
N PHE A 513 -19.09 -8.32 22.93
CA PHE A 513 -17.81 -7.73 23.32
C PHE A 513 -18.08 -6.43 24.06
N LEU A 514 -17.39 -6.19 25.18
CA LEU A 514 -17.37 -4.88 25.82
C LEU A 514 -15.99 -4.26 25.65
N HIS A 515 -15.98 -3.06 25.06
CA HIS A 515 -14.78 -2.23 24.94
C HIS A 515 -15.10 -0.80 25.35
N VAL A 516 -14.25 -0.27 26.22
CA VAL A 516 -14.42 1.07 26.80
C VAL A 516 -13.06 1.75 26.80
N ALA A 517 -13.01 2.95 26.23
CA ALA A 517 -11.80 3.77 26.22
C ALA A 517 -11.55 4.33 27.62
N GLU A 518 -12.55 4.99 28.21
CA GLU A 518 -12.41 5.62 29.54
C GLU A 518 -13.77 5.69 30.26
N ILE A 519 -13.72 5.53 31.59
CA ILE A 519 -14.83 5.68 32.54
C ILE A 519 -14.45 6.77 33.51
N GLU A 520 -14.98 7.97 33.29
CA GLU A 520 -14.78 9.08 34.21
C GLU A 520 -15.95 9.18 35.18
N VAL A 521 -15.70 9.04 36.48
CA VAL A 521 -16.73 9.11 37.52
C VAL A 521 -16.49 10.39 38.32
N PHE A 522 -17.47 11.29 38.38
CA PHE A 522 -17.29 12.59 39.02
C PHE A 522 -18.10 12.74 40.30
N SER A 523 -17.41 13.23 41.34
CA SER A 523 -18.02 13.82 42.53
C SER A 523 -17.61 15.30 42.58
N GLY A 524 -18.58 16.19 42.37
CA GLY A 524 -18.35 17.58 41.99
C GLY A 524 -17.49 17.68 40.73
N ASN A 525 -16.37 18.39 40.83
CA ASN A 525 -15.43 18.57 39.71
C ASN A 525 -14.27 17.55 39.71
N LYS A 526 -14.24 16.59 40.65
CA LYS A 526 -13.15 15.62 40.78
C LYS A 526 -13.53 14.32 40.09
N ASN A 527 -12.71 13.86 39.13
CA ASN A 527 -12.79 12.48 38.62
C ASN A 527 -12.22 11.53 39.69
N ILE A 528 -13.09 10.76 40.33
CA ILE A 528 -12.79 9.83 41.41
C ILE A 528 -12.53 8.39 40.91
N ALA A 529 -12.69 8.12 39.61
CA ALA A 529 -12.31 6.83 39.02
C ALA A 529 -10.80 6.67 38.86
N ARG A 530 -10.06 7.79 38.67
CA ARG A 530 -8.60 7.73 38.51
C ARG A 530 -7.93 7.19 39.77
N GLY A 531 -7.16 6.11 39.61
CA GLY A 531 -6.48 5.43 40.71
C GLY A 531 -7.39 4.53 41.55
N ALA A 532 -8.66 4.37 41.18
CA ALA A 532 -9.55 3.37 41.76
C ALA A 532 -9.15 1.95 41.33
N LYS A 533 -9.77 0.94 41.95
CA LYS A 533 -9.57 -0.46 41.51
C LYS A 533 -10.59 -0.76 40.42
N VAL A 534 -10.15 -1.33 39.30
CA VAL A 534 -11.03 -1.73 38.20
C VAL A 534 -10.86 -3.21 37.87
N LYS A 535 -11.97 -3.88 37.56
CA LYS A 535 -12.01 -5.28 37.10
C LYS A 535 -12.96 -5.40 35.92
N GLN A 536 -12.72 -6.38 35.08
CA GLN A 536 -13.61 -6.74 33.98
C GLN A 536 -13.84 -8.24 33.96
N SER A 537 -14.91 -8.68 33.31
CA SER A 537 -15.36 -10.07 33.30
C SER A 537 -14.38 -11.04 32.63
N SER A 538 -13.64 -10.57 31.63
CA SER A 538 -12.53 -11.27 30.99
C SER A 538 -11.62 -10.29 30.25
N THR A 539 -10.39 -10.69 29.92
CA THR A 539 -9.48 -9.87 29.11
C THR A 539 -9.28 -10.50 27.74
N GLY A 540 -9.65 -9.76 26.70
CA GLY A 540 -9.43 -10.12 25.30
C GLY A 540 -8.43 -9.19 24.63
N PHE A 541 -7.68 -9.72 23.67
CA PHE A 541 -6.84 -8.95 22.73
C PHE A 541 -5.81 -7.98 23.37
N GLY A 542 -5.48 -8.14 24.66
CA GLY A 542 -4.58 -7.24 25.39
C GLY A 542 -5.23 -5.98 25.97
N GLY A 543 -6.56 -5.83 25.87
CA GLY A 543 -7.31 -4.70 26.42
C GLY A 543 -7.57 -4.84 27.92
N GLN A 544 -6.56 -4.56 28.74
CA GLN A 544 -6.64 -4.65 30.21
C GLN A 544 -7.65 -3.64 30.80
N ALA A 545 -8.29 -4.01 31.92
CA ALA A 545 -9.30 -3.18 32.58
C ALA A 545 -8.79 -1.81 33.02
N GLN A 546 -7.50 -1.71 33.37
CA GLN A 546 -6.85 -0.48 33.84
C GLN A 546 -6.93 0.64 32.81
N ARG A 547 -6.99 0.32 31.51
CA ARG A 547 -7.12 1.31 30.45
C ARG A 547 -8.39 2.14 30.58
N ALA A 548 -9.46 1.55 31.11
CA ALA A 548 -10.75 2.24 31.27
C ALA A 548 -10.77 3.31 32.36
N ILE A 549 -9.69 3.52 33.11
CA ILE A 549 -9.58 4.56 34.15
C ILE A 549 -8.17 5.20 34.18
N ASP A 550 -7.42 5.07 33.09
CA ASP A 550 -6.03 5.54 33.03
C ASP A 550 -5.93 7.04 32.70
N GLY A 551 -7.05 7.65 32.33
CA GLY A 551 -7.14 9.05 32.00
C GLY A 551 -6.91 9.39 30.54
N ASN A 552 -6.78 8.41 29.67
CA ASN A 552 -6.67 8.55 28.23
C ASN A 552 -8.02 8.25 27.57
N THR A 553 -8.59 9.26 26.92
CA THR A 553 -9.92 9.18 26.31
C THR A 553 -9.87 8.78 24.83
N ASP A 554 -8.71 8.36 24.33
CA ASP A 554 -8.52 8.01 22.92
C ASP A 554 -9.26 6.70 22.61
N GLY A 555 -10.23 6.77 21.71
CA GLY A 555 -11.04 5.64 21.31
C GLY A 555 -10.36 4.72 20.28
N ASP A 556 -9.17 5.07 19.76
CA ASP A 556 -8.41 4.20 18.86
C ASP A 556 -7.71 3.07 19.64
N TYR A 557 -8.14 1.83 19.37
CA TYR A 557 -7.60 0.63 19.99
C TYR A 557 -6.08 0.51 19.88
N ASN A 558 -5.50 0.93 18.75
CA ASN A 558 -4.06 0.83 18.50
C ASN A 558 -3.23 1.81 19.34
N LYS A 559 -3.89 2.77 20.01
CA LYS A 559 -3.24 3.71 20.95
C LYS A 559 -3.12 3.15 22.37
N ASN A 560 -3.48 1.87 22.57
CA ASN A 560 -3.41 1.18 23.86
C ASN A 560 -4.25 1.84 24.97
N SER A 561 -5.30 2.57 24.60
CA SER A 561 -6.19 3.31 25.50
C SER A 561 -7.55 2.65 25.71
N VAL A 562 -7.78 1.47 25.11
CA VAL A 562 -9.09 0.81 25.12
C VAL A 562 -9.01 -0.50 25.88
N SER A 563 -9.88 -0.66 26.89
CA SER A 563 -10.15 -1.93 27.57
C SER A 563 -10.99 -2.84 26.67
N HIS A 564 -10.86 -4.16 26.79
CA HIS A 564 -11.53 -5.12 25.91
C HIS A 564 -11.75 -6.48 26.58
N THR A 565 -12.99 -6.96 26.56
CA THR A 565 -13.33 -8.32 27.01
C THR A 565 -13.20 -9.35 25.90
N ASN A 566 -13.18 -10.65 26.24
CA ASN A 566 -13.47 -11.69 25.25
C ASN A 566 -14.93 -11.61 24.79
N GLN A 567 -15.26 -12.31 23.71
CA GLN A 567 -16.64 -12.54 23.33
C GLN A 567 -17.29 -13.47 24.36
N GLN A 568 -18.37 -13.02 25.00
CA GLN A 568 -19.04 -13.80 26.03
C GLN A 568 -20.47 -13.32 26.25
N ALA A 569 -21.21 -14.07 27.08
CA ALA A 569 -22.48 -13.60 27.62
C ALA A 569 -22.24 -12.52 28.69
N ASN A 570 -23.05 -11.45 28.63
CA ASN A 570 -23.11 -10.36 29.62
C ASN A 570 -21.73 -9.84 30.08
N PRO A 571 -20.81 -9.44 29.17
CA PRO A 571 -19.52 -8.88 29.57
C PRO A 571 -19.72 -7.60 30.39
N TRP A 572 -18.83 -7.38 31.37
CA TRP A 572 -18.92 -6.23 32.26
C TRP A 572 -17.54 -5.69 32.64
N ILE A 573 -17.50 -4.40 32.99
CA ILE A 573 -16.39 -3.71 33.65
C ILE A 573 -16.92 -2.97 34.88
N GLU A 574 -16.21 -3.06 35.99
CA GLU A 574 -16.61 -2.51 37.28
C GLU A 574 -15.45 -1.75 37.93
N VAL A 575 -15.71 -0.50 38.29
CA VAL A 575 -14.81 0.36 39.07
C VAL A 575 -15.25 0.34 40.53
N ASP A 576 -14.37 -0.06 41.44
CA ASP A 576 -14.53 0.04 42.89
C ASP A 576 -13.82 1.30 43.40
N LEU A 577 -14.61 2.29 43.83
CA LEU A 577 -14.16 3.59 44.33
C LEU A 577 -13.53 3.49 45.73
N GLY A 578 -13.57 2.31 46.37
CA GLY A 578 -12.95 2.02 47.66
C GLY A 578 -13.86 2.30 48.87
N SER A 579 -14.75 3.28 48.77
CA SER A 579 -15.76 3.63 49.76
C SER A 579 -17.02 4.16 49.09
N GLN A 580 -18.15 4.16 49.78
CA GLN A 580 -19.35 4.83 49.29
C GLN A 580 -19.11 6.34 49.12
N GLN A 581 -19.38 6.87 47.92
CA GLN A 581 -19.22 8.27 47.57
C GLN A 581 -20.37 8.74 46.69
N ARG A 582 -20.68 10.04 46.78
CA ARG A 582 -21.67 10.68 45.92
C ARG A 582 -21.16 10.76 44.48
N ILE A 583 -21.94 10.25 43.53
CA ILE A 583 -21.62 10.28 42.09
C ILE A 583 -22.57 11.22 41.36
N ASP A 584 -22.08 12.40 40.97
CA ASP A 584 -22.89 13.41 40.27
C ASP A 584 -23.03 13.08 38.77
N ARG A 585 -21.96 12.60 38.13
CA ARG A 585 -22.02 12.14 36.73
C ARG A 585 -21.00 11.04 36.42
N VAL A 586 -21.32 10.22 35.43
CA VAL A 586 -20.41 9.24 34.82
C VAL A 586 -20.30 9.57 33.34
N LYS A 587 -19.09 9.77 32.84
CA LYS A 587 -18.82 9.95 31.40
C LYS A 587 -18.13 8.71 30.86
N LEU A 588 -18.75 8.08 29.88
CA LEU A 588 -18.24 6.88 29.21
C LEU A 588 -17.71 7.25 27.84
N TRP A 589 -16.50 6.80 27.53
CA TRP A 589 -15.86 6.97 26.23
C TRP A 589 -15.78 5.62 25.52
N ASN A 590 -16.26 5.57 24.29
CA ASN A 590 -16.33 4.35 23.48
C ASN A 590 -15.07 4.19 22.62
N ARG A 591 -14.90 2.98 22.08
CA ARG A 591 -13.96 2.72 20.98
C ARG A 591 -14.47 3.41 19.70
N THR A 592 -13.58 4.06 18.96
CA THR A 592 -13.91 4.88 17.79
C THR A 592 -13.25 4.44 16.48
N ASP A 593 -12.27 3.52 16.52
CA ASP A 593 -11.67 2.93 15.32
C ASP A 593 -12.50 1.75 14.76
N GLY A 594 -12.23 1.34 13.51
CA GLY A 594 -12.87 0.18 12.87
C GLY A 594 -14.30 0.41 12.35
N GLY A 595 -14.76 1.67 12.32
CA GLY A 595 -16.06 2.06 11.78
C GLY A 595 -17.26 1.68 12.65
N LYS A 596 -18.47 1.94 12.12
CA LYS A 596 -19.73 1.79 12.87
C LYS A 596 -19.96 0.38 13.43
N ALA A 597 -19.56 -0.66 12.69
CA ALA A 597 -19.71 -2.05 13.14
C ALA A 597 -18.96 -2.36 14.45
N ILE A 598 -17.88 -1.63 14.76
CA ILE A 598 -17.13 -1.77 16.01
C ILE A 598 -17.69 -0.84 17.07
N SER A 599 -17.82 0.45 16.77
CA SER A 599 -18.32 1.42 17.76
C SER A 599 -19.74 1.09 18.24
N ASP A 600 -20.57 0.48 17.40
CA ASP A 600 -21.94 0.08 17.75
C ASP A 600 -22.04 -1.14 18.67
N ARG A 601 -20.96 -1.86 18.94
CA ARG A 601 -21.00 -3.05 19.81
C ARG A 601 -21.44 -2.71 21.24
N ILE A 602 -21.20 -1.47 21.69
CA ILE A 602 -21.62 -0.98 23.01
C ILE A 602 -23.13 -0.72 23.13
N ARG A 603 -23.90 -0.75 22.02
CA ARG A 603 -25.35 -0.50 22.05
C ARG A 603 -26.07 -1.47 22.99
N GLY A 604 -27.06 -0.97 23.73
CA GLY A 604 -27.78 -1.78 24.72
C GLY A 604 -27.01 -1.96 26.03
N LEU A 605 -26.02 -1.11 26.34
CA LEU A 605 -25.33 -1.15 27.62
C LEU A 605 -26.27 -0.80 28.78
N ARG A 606 -26.00 -1.40 29.94
CA ARG A 606 -26.58 -1.05 31.22
C ARG A 606 -25.48 -0.49 32.13
N LEU A 607 -25.62 0.77 32.53
CA LEU A 607 -24.78 1.39 33.56
C LEU A 607 -25.54 1.33 34.89
N SER A 608 -24.92 0.79 35.93
CA SER A 608 -25.47 0.77 37.28
C SER A 608 -24.48 1.27 38.32
N LEU A 609 -25.01 1.80 39.42
CA LEU A 609 -24.26 2.32 40.56
C LEU A 609 -24.63 1.54 41.82
N PRO A 610 -23.94 0.42 42.13
CA PRO A 610 -24.14 -0.30 43.37
C PRO A 610 -23.53 0.40 44.60
N ASN A 611 -24.26 0.37 45.71
CA ASN A 611 -23.77 0.79 47.03
C ASN A 611 -22.85 -0.28 47.67
N GLU A 612 -22.43 -0.06 48.92
CA GLU A 612 -21.57 -1.01 49.65
C GLU A 612 -22.21 -2.40 49.82
N ASP A 613 -23.55 -2.46 49.95
CA ASP A 613 -24.33 -3.71 50.04
C ASP A 613 -24.60 -4.36 48.67
N ARG A 614 -24.01 -3.83 47.59
CA ARG A 614 -24.21 -4.28 46.19
C ARG A 614 -25.63 -4.04 45.65
N ALA A 615 -26.47 -3.29 46.34
CA ALA A 615 -27.77 -2.85 45.82
C ALA A 615 -27.57 -1.67 44.84
N ALA A 616 -28.12 -1.78 43.64
CA ALA A 616 -28.07 -0.68 42.66
C ALA A 616 -28.96 0.48 43.13
N VAL A 617 -28.33 1.59 43.52
CA VAL A 617 -29.06 2.82 43.92
C VAL A 617 -29.48 3.66 42.71
N TRP A 618 -28.84 3.42 41.56
CA TRP A 618 -29.18 4.02 40.28
C TRP A 618 -28.80 3.07 39.15
N GLN A 619 -29.58 3.08 38.06
CA GLN A 619 -29.28 2.36 36.84
C GLN A 619 -29.91 3.03 35.61
N GLN A 620 -29.27 2.88 34.45
CA GLN A 620 -29.80 3.32 33.18
C GLN A 620 -29.37 2.37 32.06
N GLU A 621 -30.31 2.07 31.17
CA GLU A 621 -30.06 1.34 29.93
C GLU A 621 -30.01 2.31 28.75
N SER A 622 -29.12 2.07 27.80
CA SER A 622 -28.98 2.91 26.61
C SER A 622 -29.03 2.06 25.35
N SER A 623 -30.09 2.22 24.56
CA SER A 623 -30.25 1.56 23.25
C SER A 623 -29.29 2.12 22.19
N GLU A 624 -28.85 3.36 22.37
CA GLU A 624 -27.93 4.08 21.48
C GLU A 624 -26.77 4.67 22.28
N PHE A 625 -25.65 4.94 21.61
CA PHE A 625 -24.48 5.55 22.22
C PHE A 625 -23.84 6.55 21.26
N PRO A 626 -23.86 7.86 21.55
CA PRO A 626 -23.21 8.85 20.69
C PRO A 626 -21.69 8.74 20.75
N GLU A 627 -21.04 8.91 19.60
CA GLU A 627 -19.59 8.97 19.49
C GLU A 627 -19.08 10.40 19.80
N PRO A 628 -17.91 10.55 20.47
CA PRO A 628 -17.10 9.48 21.04
C PRO A 628 -17.53 9.07 22.47
N SER A 629 -18.48 9.78 23.08
CA SER A 629 -18.79 9.61 24.51
C SER A 629 -20.24 9.96 24.88
N GLN A 630 -20.73 9.35 25.95
CA GLN A 630 -22.01 9.65 26.58
C GLN A 630 -21.82 10.07 28.05
N VAL A 631 -22.59 11.07 28.49
CA VAL A 631 -22.65 11.49 29.91
C VAL A 631 -23.95 11.00 30.54
N TYR A 632 -23.82 10.34 31.69
CA TYR A 632 -24.91 9.88 32.53
C TYR A 632 -24.94 10.71 33.80
N ARG A 633 -26.14 11.10 34.23
CA ARG A 633 -26.35 12.06 35.33
C ARG A 633 -27.26 11.44 36.40
N PRO A 634 -26.69 10.61 37.31
CA PRO A 634 -27.43 10.04 38.43
C PRO A 634 -28.05 11.08 39.36
N ASP A 635 -27.48 12.28 39.40
CA ASP A 635 -28.03 13.43 40.11
C ASP A 635 -29.30 14.01 39.46
N GLY A 636 -29.69 13.51 38.29
CA GLY A 636 -30.84 13.94 37.50
C GLY A 636 -30.66 15.30 36.83
N GLU A 637 -29.47 15.89 36.88
CA GLU A 637 -29.24 17.19 36.25
C GLU A 637 -29.29 17.04 34.72
N ILE A 638 -29.96 17.97 34.05
CA ILE A 638 -30.07 18.03 32.59
C ILE A 638 -29.42 19.33 32.14
N GLU A 639 -28.46 19.25 31.23
CA GLU A 639 -27.90 20.43 30.58
C GLU A 639 -28.88 20.95 29.52
N LEU A 640 -29.27 22.21 29.63
CA LEU A 640 -30.15 22.86 28.66
C LEU A 640 -29.29 23.47 27.57
N ARG A 641 -29.33 22.87 26.37
CA ARG A 641 -28.56 23.35 25.21
C ARG A 641 -29.34 24.43 24.46
N PHE A 642 -28.81 25.63 24.44
CA PHE A 642 -29.27 26.71 23.56
C PHE A 642 -28.71 26.49 22.14
N VAL A 643 -29.57 26.63 21.13
CA VAL A 643 -29.23 26.37 19.71
C VAL A 643 -29.03 27.63 18.89
N GLU A 644 -29.64 28.73 19.30
CA GLU A 644 -29.59 30.02 18.62
C GLU A 644 -29.63 31.15 19.65
N ALA A 645 -28.94 32.25 19.35
CA ALA A 645 -28.94 33.46 20.16
C ALA A 645 -29.05 34.68 19.25
N THR A 646 -29.98 35.55 19.58
CA THR A 646 -30.27 36.80 18.86
C THR A 646 -30.24 37.98 19.84
N ALA A 647 -29.99 39.17 19.33
CA ALA A 647 -30.03 40.41 20.11
C ALA A 647 -30.57 41.54 19.23
N ASP A 648 -31.37 42.42 19.83
CA ASP A 648 -31.90 43.61 19.15
C ASP A 648 -30.79 44.57 18.71
N PHE A 649 -29.65 44.52 19.39
CA PHE A 649 -28.41 45.20 19.01
C PHE A 649 -27.19 44.35 19.41
N HIS A 650 -26.17 44.33 18.56
CA HIS A 650 -24.85 43.80 18.89
C HIS A 650 -23.76 44.69 18.30
N GLN A 651 -22.63 44.83 19.01
CA GLN A 651 -21.49 45.58 18.52
C GLN A 651 -20.79 44.80 17.40
N ALA A 652 -20.29 45.48 16.37
CA ALA A 652 -19.48 44.86 15.33
C ALA A 652 -18.30 44.08 15.93
N GLY A 653 -18.14 42.83 15.52
CA GLY A 653 -17.16 41.89 16.07
C GLY A 653 -17.66 41.04 17.24
N PHE A 654 -18.80 41.36 17.85
CA PHE A 654 -19.38 40.65 19.00
C PHE A 654 -20.79 40.13 18.69
N PRO A 655 -20.96 39.11 17.82
CA PRO A 655 -22.28 38.61 17.45
C PRO A 655 -22.97 37.94 18.64
N ALA A 656 -24.30 38.02 18.73
CA ALA A 656 -25.07 37.37 19.81
C ALA A 656 -24.82 35.86 19.92
N SER A 657 -24.48 35.20 18.80
CA SER A 657 -24.16 33.77 18.77
C SER A 657 -22.90 33.40 19.57
N SER A 658 -21.99 34.34 19.87
CA SER A 658 -20.75 34.03 20.60
C SER A 658 -21.00 33.53 22.02
N VAL A 659 -22.13 33.91 22.64
CA VAL A 659 -22.52 33.47 24.00
C VAL A 659 -22.78 31.97 24.09
N LEU A 660 -22.97 31.30 22.95
CA LEU A 660 -23.21 29.86 22.82
C LEU A 660 -21.93 29.08 22.52
N ALA A 661 -20.79 29.77 22.32
CA ALA A 661 -19.52 29.11 22.03
C ALA A 661 -19.07 28.24 23.21
N ALA A 662 -18.49 27.07 22.88
CA ALA A 662 -17.96 26.15 23.88
C ALA A 662 -16.82 26.77 24.72
N LYS A 663 -16.07 27.72 24.12
CA LYS A 663 -15.03 28.53 24.77
C LYS A 663 -15.28 30.00 24.41
N SER A 664 -15.13 30.89 25.39
CA SER A 664 -15.21 32.33 25.15
C SER A 664 -14.00 32.81 24.35
N ASP A 665 -14.23 33.72 23.40
CA ASP A 665 -13.19 34.37 22.61
C ASP A 665 -13.13 35.84 23.01
N PRO A 666 -12.06 36.32 23.67
CA PRO A 666 -11.97 37.71 24.10
C PRO A 666 -12.09 38.73 22.96
N ASN A 667 -11.89 38.32 21.70
CA ASN A 667 -12.03 39.19 20.52
C ASN A 667 -13.43 39.15 19.90
N GLN A 668 -14.30 38.20 20.28
CA GLN A 668 -15.64 38.01 19.71
C GLN A 668 -16.77 37.89 20.75
N GLY A 669 -16.44 37.84 22.04
CA GLY A 669 -17.38 37.59 23.14
C GLY A 669 -16.77 36.73 24.23
#